data_AF-A0A428X0Q1-F1
#
_entry.id   AF-A0A428X0Q1-F1
#
_cell.length_a   1.000
_cell.length_b   1.000
_cell.length_c   1.000
_cell.angle_alpha   90.00
_cell.angle_beta   90.00
_cell.angle_gamma   90.00
#
_symmetry.space_group_name_H-M   'P 1'
#
loop_
_entity.id
_entity.type
_entity.pdbx_description
1 polymer ?
#
loop_
_entity_poly.entity_id
_entity_poly.type
_entity_poly.pdbx_seq_one_letter_code
_entity_poly.pdbx_strand_id
1 'polypeptide(L)'
;MRRWLAVLALIVFGAAPLAVPDLLPAANAAAKTVWIPARWQSTGEVPWAQNRTRESADFILLWGEKSGTDPKTAAGEYRFDPDNILSQLETLYSYYVNTMKFTPETGLLAQHKIIVIVTRTWNRTELDAWATGGSTDNRVGVINIAPGAAQPGSWGLAHELAHVFQNYTFLGRSGVGFTHPSAGTFWEASAEFMAMQVYPRTAAGDLTRWLRTENLYYSSSRHHYGAWMLLQYIKDRDGLAMVNRIWNEALSSEHPLETYRRISGSTQAELNRRLGEYAQHNVTWDYTNRADFLPFITGVYGAGFLNAYKGVPVEAVDGNARHYRVSDAMAPSDYGYNKIQLVPDSDGALIRLHLKGHAETGATGWTFGFVAVRNGTPRYGELTQGTDNQISFQTQPGEREVFLVVTGTPAGAVPKYGFLDGWPKNRRYPYEFRISGAIPSGHEPGYVKPAATNGGRWHSNGGGWVAGNANVAASAYVGPRAAVYSGTVSGNARIEDLAWVNGGTVTGNAVVRGNAIIQGGATIGGSAVIGGDAEPPAAPTGSTCNSGTYLMFNPSRACDGGAGEADVNPAHGTFTAEQLAITGGTTPTTPPTTPPTSTPPTSTPPTTAPPGGTAACRVTYAATSWNTGFTGDVTVTNTGSTPVAGWALTFSFGNGQQVTGSWNTTLTQNGPAVTATNVSHNATIAAGGTASFGFQGTHTGTNQPPTGWQLNGTACTT
;
A
#
# COMPACT_ATOMS: atom_id res chain seq x y z
N MET A 1 -20.38 -0.09 -71.89
CA MET A 1 -20.84 0.97 -72.81
C MET A 1 -21.21 2.22 -72.02
N ARG A 2 -21.35 3.35 -72.75
CA ARG A 2 -22.14 4.57 -72.48
C ARG A 2 -23.36 4.36 -71.53
N ARG A 3 -23.60 5.23 -70.53
CA ARG A 3 -24.39 6.51 -70.54
C ARG A 3 -25.90 6.30 -70.78
N TRP A 4 -26.87 6.95 -70.11
CA TRP A 4 -26.87 8.16 -69.24
C TRP A 4 -28.18 8.29 -68.38
N LEU A 5 -28.20 9.22 -67.40
CA LEU A 5 -29.30 10.03 -66.76
C LEU A 5 -30.79 9.54 -66.75
N ALA A 6 -31.68 9.86 -65.79
CA ALA A 6 -31.67 10.57 -64.47
C ALA A 6 -33.06 10.33 -63.75
N VAL A 7 -33.74 11.16 -62.93
CA VAL A 7 -33.62 12.57 -62.46
C VAL A 7 -34.49 12.85 -61.19
N LEU A 8 -34.05 13.74 -60.28
CA LEU A 8 -34.77 14.34 -59.10
C LEU A 8 -35.40 13.37 -58.03
N ALA A 9 -35.61 13.74 -56.76
CA ALA A 9 -35.11 14.85 -55.92
C ALA A 9 -35.27 14.51 -54.42
N LEU A 10 -34.38 15.02 -53.55
CA LEU A 10 -34.75 15.48 -52.21
C LEU A 10 -33.80 16.59 -51.75
N ILE A 11 -34.30 17.55 -50.97
CA ILE A 11 -33.52 18.69 -50.47
C ILE A 11 -32.93 18.35 -49.11
N VAL A 12 -31.64 18.58 -48.93
CA VAL A 12 -30.97 18.61 -47.61
C VAL A 12 -30.21 19.92 -47.52
N PHE A 13 -30.54 20.76 -46.54
CA PHE A 13 -29.74 21.93 -46.20
C PHE A 13 -28.46 21.50 -45.49
N GLY A 14 -27.31 21.94 -46.00
CA GLY A 14 -26.02 21.71 -45.33
C GLY A 14 -25.90 22.61 -44.11
N ALA A 15 -25.92 22.03 -42.91
CA ALA A 15 -25.49 22.71 -41.70
C ALA A 15 -23.96 22.82 -41.71
N ALA A 16 -23.42 24.04 -41.59
CA ALA A 16 -21.99 24.22 -41.37
C ALA A 16 -21.60 23.69 -39.97
N PRO A 17 -20.40 23.13 -39.79
CA PRO A 17 -19.91 22.82 -38.46
C PRO A 17 -19.79 24.11 -37.65
N LEU A 18 -20.39 24.13 -36.45
CA LEU A 18 -20.22 25.23 -35.52
C LEU A 18 -18.75 25.31 -35.10
N ALA A 19 -18.13 26.47 -35.28
CA ALA A 19 -16.80 26.72 -34.77
C ALA A 19 -16.81 26.62 -33.24
N VAL A 20 -15.97 25.74 -32.69
CA VAL A 20 -15.61 25.80 -31.27
C VAL A 20 -14.87 27.13 -31.07
N PRO A 21 -15.19 27.94 -30.05
CA PRO A 21 -14.40 29.14 -29.75
C PRO A 21 -12.95 28.74 -29.51
N ASP A 22 -11.99 29.46 -30.10
CA ASP A 22 -10.57 29.20 -29.88
C ASP A 22 -10.27 29.24 -28.38
N LEU A 23 -9.92 28.08 -27.82
CA LEU A 23 -9.19 28.03 -26.58
C LEU A 23 -7.89 28.79 -26.83
N LEU A 24 -7.63 29.83 -26.04
CA LEU A 24 -6.38 30.59 -26.07
C LEU A 24 -5.22 29.59 -26.16
N PRO A 25 -4.32 29.71 -27.16
CA PRO A 25 -3.34 28.67 -27.42
C PRO A 25 -2.53 28.45 -26.15
N ALA A 26 -2.53 27.21 -25.66
CA ALA A 26 -1.68 26.81 -24.55
C ALA A 26 -0.25 27.24 -24.90
N ALA A 27 0.33 28.12 -24.09
CA ALA A 27 1.63 28.70 -24.41
C ALA A 27 2.64 27.57 -24.61
N ASN A 28 3.15 27.44 -25.85
CA ASN A 28 3.95 26.29 -26.27
C ASN A 28 5.03 26.00 -25.22
N ALA A 29 4.89 24.88 -24.51
CA ALA A 29 5.92 24.40 -23.61
C ALA A 29 7.20 24.21 -24.44
N ALA A 30 8.31 24.78 -23.97
CA ALA A 30 9.57 24.67 -24.69
C ALA A 30 9.97 23.18 -24.78
N ALA A 31 10.30 22.72 -25.98
CA ALA A 31 10.64 21.32 -26.20
C ALA A 31 11.83 20.91 -25.32
N LYS A 32 11.70 19.78 -24.62
CA LYS A 32 12.71 19.30 -23.66
C LYS A 32 14.05 19.07 -24.35
N THR A 33 15.10 19.50 -23.67
CA THR A 33 16.49 19.42 -24.15
C THR A 33 17.15 18.12 -23.72
N VAL A 34 18.08 17.63 -24.52
CA VAL A 34 18.92 16.48 -24.13
C VAL A 34 20.06 16.97 -23.24
N TRP A 35 20.13 16.48 -22.00
CA TRP A 35 21.30 16.67 -21.12
C TRP A 35 22.13 15.38 -21.10
N ILE A 36 23.26 15.35 -21.82
CA ILE A 36 24.27 14.30 -21.65
C ILE A 36 25.32 14.78 -20.63
N PRO A 37 25.56 14.05 -19.53
CA PRO A 37 26.64 14.35 -18.59
C PRO A 37 28.00 14.54 -19.25
N ALA A 38 28.61 15.72 -19.07
CA ALA A 38 29.93 16.03 -19.63
C ALA A 38 31.01 15.03 -19.15
N ARG A 39 30.85 14.46 -17.95
CA ARG A 39 31.71 13.41 -17.42
C ARG A 39 31.70 12.13 -18.26
N TRP A 40 30.56 11.76 -18.87
CA TRP A 40 30.51 10.59 -19.76
C TRP A 40 31.32 10.79 -21.03
N GLN A 41 31.42 12.02 -21.53
CA GLN A 41 32.25 12.34 -22.70
C GLN A 41 33.75 12.34 -22.37
N SER A 42 34.14 12.70 -21.14
CA SER A 42 35.56 12.76 -20.73
C SER A 42 36.11 11.46 -20.14
N THR A 43 35.29 10.63 -19.49
CA THR A 43 35.68 9.31 -18.95
C THR A 43 35.31 8.15 -19.89
N GLY A 44 34.39 8.38 -20.82
CA GLY A 44 33.77 7.33 -21.63
C GLY A 44 32.82 6.41 -20.86
N GLU A 45 32.47 6.72 -19.60
CA GLU A 45 31.60 5.95 -18.70
C GLU A 45 30.38 5.33 -19.41
N VAL A 46 29.61 6.18 -20.11
CA VAL A 46 28.63 5.78 -21.11
C VAL A 46 29.15 6.25 -22.48
N PRO A 47 29.62 5.35 -23.37
CA PRO A 47 30.21 5.72 -24.66
C PRO A 47 29.12 6.04 -25.70
N TRP A 48 28.41 7.14 -25.45
CA TRP A 48 27.31 7.70 -26.23
C TRP A 48 27.68 7.98 -27.69
N ALA A 49 26.78 7.68 -28.63
CA ALA A 49 26.94 7.99 -30.06
C ALA A 49 25.59 8.15 -30.76
N GLN A 50 25.43 9.20 -31.57
CA GLN A 50 24.16 9.58 -32.23
C GLN A 50 23.56 8.50 -33.15
N ASN A 51 24.36 7.56 -33.65
CA ASN A 51 23.90 6.42 -34.46
C ASN A 51 23.37 5.25 -33.62
N ARG A 52 23.35 5.40 -32.28
CA ARG A 52 22.80 4.45 -31.31
C ARG A 52 21.90 5.16 -30.29
N THR A 53 21.12 6.12 -30.79
CA THR A 53 20.11 6.86 -30.02
C THR A 53 18.75 6.84 -30.69
N ARG A 54 17.69 6.94 -29.88
CA ARG A 54 16.32 7.20 -30.32
C ARG A 54 15.70 8.20 -29.34
N GLU A 55 14.86 9.10 -29.83
CA GLU A 55 14.23 10.15 -29.00
C GLU A 55 12.71 10.16 -29.19
N SER A 56 12.01 10.56 -28.13
CA SER A 56 10.59 10.91 -28.12
C SER A 56 10.43 12.35 -27.61
N ALA A 57 9.27 12.72 -27.05
CA ALA A 57 9.09 14.05 -26.47
C ALA A 57 9.88 14.19 -25.16
N ASP A 58 9.76 13.19 -24.28
CA ASP A 58 10.19 13.25 -22.90
C ASP A 58 11.43 12.40 -22.59
N PHE A 59 11.86 11.55 -23.54
CA PHE A 59 12.95 10.60 -23.35
C PHE A 59 14.00 10.63 -24.46
N ILE A 60 15.24 10.34 -24.08
CA ILE A 60 16.32 9.94 -24.99
C ILE A 60 16.82 8.54 -24.59
N LEU A 61 16.73 7.60 -25.53
CA LEU A 61 17.11 6.20 -25.35
C LEU A 61 18.43 5.92 -26.06
N LEU A 62 19.35 5.24 -25.36
CA LEU A 62 20.75 5.01 -25.69
C LEU A 62 21.08 3.51 -25.65
N TRP A 63 21.86 2.98 -26.60
CA TRP A 63 22.30 1.58 -26.57
C TRP A 63 23.75 1.34 -27.02
N GLY A 64 24.28 0.19 -26.61
CA GLY A 64 25.64 -0.25 -26.88
C GLY A 64 25.82 -1.03 -28.18
N GLU A 65 27.09 -1.23 -28.52
CA GLU A 65 27.54 -1.79 -29.80
C GLU A 65 27.09 -3.24 -30.08
N LYS A 66 26.72 -4.03 -29.06
CA LYS A 66 26.22 -5.41 -29.28
C LYS A 66 24.85 -5.45 -29.98
N SER A 67 24.09 -4.35 -29.91
CA SER A 67 22.83 -4.20 -30.65
C SER A 67 23.01 -3.55 -32.04
N GLY A 68 24.25 -3.21 -32.44
CA GLY A 68 24.51 -2.52 -33.70
C GLY A 68 23.86 -1.14 -33.79
N THR A 69 23.58 -0.68 -35.02
CA THR A 69 22.83 0.58 -35.28
C THR A 69 21.33 0.37 -35.49
N ASP A 70 20.88 -0.86 -35.70
CA ASP A 70 19.46 -1.24 -35.70
C ASP A 70 19.20 -2.37 -34.70
N PRO A 71 18.80 -2.03 -33.45
CA PRO A 71 18.55 -3.02 -32.39
C PRO A 71 17.41 -4.00 -32.70
N LYS A 72 16.55 -3.73 -33.71
CA LYS A 72 15.50 -4.67 -34.13
C LYS A 72 16.09 -5.88 -34.86
N THR A 73 17.27 -5.73 -35.45
CA THR A 73 18.00 -6.78 -36.21
C THR A 73 19.07 -7.52 -35.39
N ALA A 74 19.41 -7.03 -34.20
CA ALA A 74 20.46 -7.55 -33.34
C ALA A 74 20.29 -9.04 -32.95
N ALA A 75 21.35 -9.65 -32.41
CA ALA A 75 21.33 -11.04 -31.96
C ALA A 75 20.60 -11.21 -30.62
N GLY A 76 19.70 -12.19 -30.53
CA GLY A 76 19.15 -12.75 -29.30
C GLY A 76 18.85 -11.75 -28.18
N GLU A 77 19.59 -11.88 -27.08
CA GLU A 77 19.48 -11.06 -25.86
C GLU A 77 19.73 -9.55 -26.04
N TYR A 78 20.34 -9.12 -27.15
CA TYR A 78 20.60 -7.71 -27.46
C TYR A 78 19.52 -7.08 -28.36
N ARG A 79 18.48 -7.83 -28.73
CA ARG A 79 17.40 -7.37 -29.62
C ARG A 79 16.27 -6.70 -28.84
N PHE A 80 15.85 -5.52 -29.29
CA PHE A 80 14.70 -4.80 -28.77
C PHE A 80 14.14 -3.82 -29.81
N ASP A 81 12.92 -3.34 -29.60
CA ASP A 81 12.35 -2.25 -30.39
C ASP A 81 12.41 -0.92 -29.60
N PRO A 82 13.27 0.04 -29.97
CA PRO A 82 13.38 1.33 -29.27
C PRO A 82 12.10 2.16 -29.34
N ASP A 83 11.32 2.04 -30.42
CA ASP A 83 10.05 2.77 -30.57
C ASP A 83 8.99 2.23 -29.60
N ASN A 84 9.03 0.92 -29.32
CA ASN A 84 8.16 0.30 -28.32
C ASN A 84 8.52 0.72 -26.89
N ILE A 85 9.81 0.75 -26.53
CA ILE A 85 10.26 1.20 -25.20
C ILE A 85 9.89 2.68 -24.98
N LEU A 86 10.15 3.54 -25.97
CA LEU A 86 9.78 4.96 -25.89
C LEU A 86 8.26 5.15 -25.79
N SER A 87 7.45 4.43 -26.59
CA SER A 87 5.98 4.53 -26.54
C SER A 87 5.38 4.09 -25.19
N GLN A 88 5.98 3.07 -24.56
CA GLN A 88 5.62 2.68 -23.19
C GLN A 88 5.98 3.79 -22.18
N LEU A 89 7.20 4.32 -22.26
CA LEU A 89 7.67 5.36 -21.35
C LEU A 89 6.89 6.67 -21.46
N GLU A 90 6.53 7.11 -22.67
CA GLU A 90 5.64 8.26 -22.91
C GLU A 90 4.25 8.04 -22.30
N THR A 91 3.70 6.82 -22.42
CA THR A 91 2.42 6.45 -21.80
C THR A 91 2.50 6.51 -20.27
N LEU A 92 3.57 5.96 -19.69
CA LEU A 92 3.83 5.95 -18.25
C LEU A 92 4.09 7.37 -17.70
N TYR A 93 4.85 8.18 -18.44
CA TYR A 93 5.13 9.58 -18.10
C TYR A 93 3.85 10.41 -18.07
N SER A 94 3.03 10.32 -19.11
CA SER A 94 1.73 10.98 -19.17
C SER A 94 0.80 10.51 -18.04
N TYR A 95 0.83 9.22 -17.67
CA TYR A 95 0.10 8.73 -16.51
C TYR A 95 0.60 9.34 -15.19
N TYR A 96 1.92 9.39 -14.95
CA TYR A 96 2.48 9.96 -13.72
C TYR A 96 2.31 11.49 -13.60
N VAL A 97 2.41 12.25 -14.71
CA VAL A 97 2.17 13.70 -14.74
C VAL A 97 0.68 14.04 -14.72
N ASN A 98 -0.12 13.46 -15.62
CA ASN A 98 -1.51 13.93 -15.85
C ASN A 98 -2.55 13.18 -15.01
N THR A 99 -2.38 11.87 -14.81
CA THR A 99 -3.35 11.02 -14.08
C THR A 99 -3.03 10.97 -12.59
N MET A 100 -1.82 10.53 -12.21
CA MET A 100 -1.42 10.53 -10.80
C MET A 100 -1.13 11.93 -10.27
N LYS A 101 -0.57 12.83 -11.10
CA LYS A 101 -0.08 14.16 -10.71
C LYS A 101 0.97 14.08 -9.60
N PHE A 102 1.86 13.09 -9.72
CA PHE A 102 2.81 12.70 -8.67
C PHE A 102 3.79 13.82 -8.32
N THR A 103 4.31 14.52 -9.32
CA THR A 103 5.05 15.78 -9.16
C THR A 103 4.66 16.72 -10.31
N PRO A 104 4.55 18.05 -10.10
CA PRO A 104 4.26 18.99 -11.17
C PRO A 104 5.38 19.02 -12.22
N GLU A 105 5.00 18.99 -13.50
CA GLU A 105 5.92 19.15 -14.64
C GLU A 105 6.49 20.58 -14.67
N THR A 106 7.58 20.78 -13.92
CA THR A 106 8.17 22.08 -13.63
C THR A 106 9.67 21.93 -13.39
N GLY A 107 10.42 23.04 -13.48
CA GLY A 107 11.87 23.03 -13.24
C GLY A 107 12.59 22.03 -14.16
N LEU A 108 13.49 21.22 -13.59
CA LEU A 108 14.32 20.27 -14.32
C LEU A 108 13.51 19.21 -15.11
N LEU A 109 12.34 18.80 -14.60
CA LEU A 109 11.45 17.83 -15.25
C LEU A 109 10.83 18.38 -16.55
N ALA A 110 10.56 19.69 -16.58
CA ALA A 110 10.07 20.39 -17.77
C ALA A 110 11.19 20.82 -18.73
N GLN A 111 12.47 20.78 -18.31
CA GLN A 111 13.61 21.28 -19.08
C GLN A 111 14.36 20.19 -19.85
N HIS A 112 14.46 18.98 -19.30
CA HIS A 112 15.33 17.93 -19.81
C HIS A 112 14.60 16.63 -20.10
N LYS A 113 14.99 15.94 -21.18
CA LYS A 113 14.55 14.57 -21.47
C LYS A 113 15.20 13.59 -20.50
N ILE A 114 14.44 12.62 -20.02
CA ILE A 114 14.92 11.52 -19.17
C ILE A 114 15.80 10.59 -20.02
N ILE A 115 16.96 10.20 -19.49
CA ILE A 115 17.89 9.31 -20.16
C ILE A 115 17.47 7.85 -19.94
N VAL A 116 17.45 7.04 -21.00
CA VAL A 116 17.21 5.59 -20.93
C VAL A 116 18.42 4.85 -21.49
N ILE A 117 19.20 4.20 -20.64
CA ILE A 117 20.33 3.36 -21.03
C ILE A 117 19.82 1.92 -21.16
N VAL A 118 19.83 1.38 -22.39
CA VAL A 118 19.51 -0.03 -22.60
C VAL A 118 20.72 -0.87 -22.19
N THR A 119 20.68 -1.48 -21.02
CA THR A 119 21.80 -2.22 -20.42
C THR A 119 22.07 -3.54 -21.13
N ARG A 120 23.20 -4.19 -20.81
CA ARG A 120 23.69 -5.46 -21.43
C ARG A 120 24.07 -5.40 -22.91
N THR A 121 23.59 -4.40 -23.64
CA THR A 121 23.93 -4.11 -25.05
C THR A 121 25.35 -3.55 -25.24
N TRP A 122 26.05 -3.23 -24.16
CA TRP A 122 27.41 -2.67 -24.14
C TRP A 122 28.47 -3.74 -23.86
N ASN A 123 29.69 -3.55 -24.37
CA ASN A 123 30.89 -4.30 -23.97
C ASN A 123 31.50 -3.72 -22.68
N ARG A 124 30.66 -3.46 -21.68
CA ARG A 124 31.00 -2.85 -20.38
C ARG A 124 30.20 -3.52 -19.27
N THR A 125 30.90 -4.04 -18.27
CA THR A 125 30.30 -4.67 -17.07
C THR A 125 29.65 -3.64 -16.15
N GLU A 126 30.08 -2.39 -16.22
CA GLU A 126 29.59 -1.24 -15.45
C GLU A 126 28.21 -0.79 -15.93
N LEU A 127 27.79 -1.24 -17.12
CA LEU A 127 26.49 -0.98 -17.76
C LEU A 127 25.65 -2.27 -17.86
N ASP A 128 25.93 -3.27 -17.03
CA ASP A 128 25.04 -4.41 -16.77
C ASP A 128 24.20 -4.17 -15.51
N ALA A 129 22.92 -3.90 -15.72
CA ALA A 129 21.88 -4.02 -14.72
C ALA A 129 20.64 -4.66 -15.36
N TRP A 130 19.75 -5.25 -14.57
CA TRP A 130 18.47 -5.73 -15.08
C TRP A 130 17.49 -4.57 -15.27
N ALA A 131 17.27 -3.80 -14.21
CA ALA A 131 16.47 -2.59 -14.15
C ALA A 131 17.01 -1.73 -12.98
N THR A 132 17.19 -0.43 -13.17
CA THR A 132 17.33 0.58 -12.09
C THR A 132 16.86 1.96 -12.57
N GLY A 133 16.17 2.71 -11.72
CA GLY A 133 15.77 4.10 -11.93
C GLY A 133 16.42 5.06 -10.95
N GLY A 134 16.67 6.30 -11.36
CA GLY A 134 17.28 7.31 -10.51
C GLY A 134 17.51 8.64 -11.21
N SER A 135 18.61 9.31 -10.83
CA SER A 135 19.04 10.57 -11.44
C SER A 135 20.56 10.63 -11.61
N THR A 136 21.01 11.59 -12.41
CA THR A 136 22.44 11.88 -12.59
C THR A 136 22.72 13.38 -12.69
N ASP A 137 23.97 13.77 -12.42
CA ASP A 137 24.47 15.15 -12.30
C ASP A 137 23.67 16.08 -11.35
N ASN A 138 22.80 15.53 -10.49
CA ASN A 138 21.76 16.28 -9.74
C ASN A 138 20.89 17.16 -10.67
N ARG A 139 20.59 16.67 -11.88
CA ARG A 139 19.89 17.43 -12.95
C ARG A 139 18.84 16.65 -13.71
N VAL A 140 19.13 15.41 -14.10
CA VAL A 140 18.30 14.67 -15.07
C VAL A 140 18.01 13.26 -14.58
N GLY A 141 16.79 12.77 -14.84
CA GLY A 141 16.41 11.39 -14.60
C GLY A 141 17.19 10.41 -15.47
N VAL A 142 17.48 9.23 -14.93
CA VAL A 142 18.07 8.12 -15.69
C VAL A 142 17.37 6.79 -15.36
N ILE A 143 17.11 5.99 -16.38
CA ILE A 143 16.64 4.61 -16.30
C ILE A 143 17.71 3.73 -16.97
N ASN A 144 18.12 2.66 -16.29
CA ASN A 144 18.95 1.60 -16.85
C ASN A 144 18.05 0.36 -16.98
N ILE A 145 17.89 -0.19 -18.19
CA ILE A 145 16.91 -1.26 -18.42
C ILE A 145 17.39 -2.28 -19.46
N ALA A 146 17.34 -3.57 -19.13
CA ALA A 146 17.73 -4.64 -20.05
C ALA A 146 16.65 -4.88 -21.11
N PRO A 147 16.98 -5.35 -22.33
CA PRO A 147 16.00 -5.72 -23.36
C PRO A 147 14.90 -6.66 -22.86
N GLY A 148 15.24 -7.65 -22.02
CA GLY A 148 14.27 -8.57 -21.40
C GLY A 148 13.40 -7.94 -20.31
N ALA A 149 13.83 -6.83 -19.71
CA ALA A 149 13.07 -6.07 -18.72
C ALA A 149 12.18 -4.98 -19.37
N ALA A 150 12.49 -4.55 -20.59
CA ALA A 150 11.79 -3.47 -21.31
C ALA A 150 10.65 -3.96 -22.24
N GLN A 151 10.18 -5.19 -22.08
CA GLN A 151 9.15 -5.82 -22.94
C GLN A 151 7.79 -5.10 -22.89
N PRO A 152 6.88 -5.30 -23.86
CA PRO A 152 5.56 -4.68 -23.87
C PRO A 152 4.73 -4.99 -22.61
N GLY A 153 4.23 -3.96 -21.93
CA GLY A 153 3.54 -4.07 -20.65
C GLY A 153 4.49 -4.25 -19.46
N SER A 154 5.73 -3.74 -19.56
CA SER A 154 6.72 -3.91 -18.50
C SER A 154 6.33 -3.16 -17.23
N TRP A 155 6.00 -3.94 -16.19
CA TRP A 155 5.91 -3.47 -14.82
C TRP A 155 7.25 -2.85 -14.33
N GLY A 156 8.40 -3.39 -14.77
CA GLY A 156 9.71 -2.85 -14.41
C GLY A 156 9.94 -1.44 -14.95
N LEU A 157 9.53 -1.14 -16.20
CA LEU A 157 9.58 0.23 -16.74
C LEU A 157 8.74 1.22 -15.92
N ALA A 158 7.61 0.77 -15.36
CA ALA A 158 6.78 1.60 -14.48
C ALA A 158 7.47 1.85 -13.12
N HIS A 159 8.09 0.82 -12.52
CA HIS A 159 8.85 0.93 -11.26
C HIS A 159 10.06 1.85 -11.39
N GLU A 160 10.92 1.65 -12.40
CA GLU A 160 12.12 2.48 -12.56
C GLU A 160 11.78 3.94 -12.93
N LEU A 161 10.72 4.17 -13.72
CA LEU A 161 10.25 5.53 -13.98
C LEU A 161 9.69 6.19 -12.70
N ALA A 162 9.10 5.42 -11.78
CA ALA A 162 8.66 5.96 -10.50
C ALA A 162 9.84 6.46 -9.67
N HIS A 163 10.97 5.75 -9.62
CA HIS A 163 12.20 6.24 -8.98
C HIS A 163 12.77 7.52 -9.62
N VAL A 164 12.63 7.68 -10.94
CA VAL A 164 12.97 8.95 -11.62
C VAL A 164 12.05 10.08 -11.14
N PHE A 165 10.74 9.86 -11.07
CA PHE A 165 9.77 10.84 -10.58
C PHE A 165 9.98 11.20 -9.10
N GLN A 166 10.36 10.22 -8.26
CA GLN A 166 10.75 10.42 -6.86
C GLN A 166 11.98 11.33 -6.72
N ASN A 167 13.00 11.17 -7.58
CA ASN A 167 14.14 12.09 -7.62
C ASN A 167 13.69 13.53 -7.93
N TYR A 168 12.80 13.73 -8.90
CA TYR A 168 12.34 15.07 -9.29
C TYR A 168 11.60 15.83 -8.17
N THR A 169 11.13 15.17 -7.09
CA THR A 169 10.52 15.88 -5.95
C THR A 169 11.52 16.62 -5.05
N PHE A 170 12.83 16.45 -5.28
CA PHE A 170 13.89 17.22 -4.61
C PHE A 170 15.14 17.55 -5.45
N LEU A 171 15.28 17.02 -6.68
CA LEU A 171 16.38 17.39 -7.60
C LEU A 171 16.54 18.91 -7.71
N GLY A 172 17.80 19.37 -7.66
CA GLY A 172 18.15 20.80 -7.68
C GLY A 172 17.74 21.61 -6.44
N ARG A 173 17.21 20.98 -5.39
CA ARG A 173 16.80 21.63 -4.12
C ARG A 173 17.60 21.06 -2.94
N SER A 174 17.66 21.83 -1.85
CA SER A 174 18.31 21.43 -0.59
C SER A 174 17.31 21.44 0.57
N GLY A 175 17.55 20.62 1.60
CA GLY A 175 16.69 20.54 2.79
C GLY A 175 15.37 19.78 2.60
N VAL A 176 15.10 19.22 1.42
CA VAL A 176 13.83 18.55 1.05
C VAL A 176 14.07 17.18 0.42
N GLY A 177 13.01 16.36 0.36
CA GLY A 177 13.02 15.00 -0.19
C GLY A 177 13.41 13.92 0.82
N PHE A 178 13.16 12.66 0.48
CA PHE A 178 13.46 11.52 1.36
C PHE A 178 14.91 11.06 1.30
N THR A 179 15.82 11.96 1.68
CA THR A 179 17.27 11.71 1.73
C THR A 179 17.77 11.11 3.05
N HIS A 180 16.92 11.00 4.08
CA HIS A 180 17.29 10.39 5.36
C HIS A 180 17.39 8.85 5.23
N PRO A 181 18.42 8.17 5.77
CA PRO A 181 18.63 6.73 5.57
C PRO A 181 17.44 5.84 5.96
N SER A 182 16.67 6.22 6.97
CA SER A 182 15.47 5.48 7.41
C SER A 182 14.30 5.54 6.42
N ALA A 183 14.40 6.30 5.33
CA ALA A 183 13.38 6.37 4.29
C ALA A 183 13.64 5.41 3.11
N GLY A 184 14.76 4.68 3.07
CA GLY A 184 15.12 3.82 1.92
C GLY A 184 14.03 2.84 1.49
N THR A 185 13.41 2.12 2.43
CA THR A 185 12.28 1.21 2.16
C THR A 185 11.07 1.89 1.51
N PHE A 186 10.87 3.19 1.75
CA PHE A 186 9.74 3.95 1.22
C PHE A 186 9.92 4.35 -0.26
N TRP A 187 11.16 4.48 -0.74
CA TRP A 187 11.44 4.64 -2.17
C TRP A 187 10.87 3.46 -2.96
N GLU A 188 11.24 2.25 -2.54
CA GLU A 188 10.83 0.98 -3.15
C GLU A 188 9.32 0.75 -3.02
N ALA A 189 8.77 0.89 -1.80
CA ALA A 189 7.34 0.76 -1.53
C ALA A 189 6.48 1.77 -2.33
N SER A 190 7.02 2.97 -2.58
CA SER A 190 6.31 3.99 -3.35
C SER A 190 6.48 3.83 -4.87
N ALA A 191 7.56 3.21 -5.33
CA ALA A 191 7.73 2.88 -6.75
C ALA A 191 6.81 1.71 -7.14
N GLU A 192 6.72 0.69 -6.29
CA GLU A 192 5.70 -0.36 -6.36
C GLU A 192 4.29 0.21 -6.33
N PHE A 193 3.97 1.10 -5.39
CA PHE A 193 2.65 1.74 -5.32
C PHE A 193 2.29 2.44 -6.65
N MET A 194 3.22 3.17 -7.25
CA MET A 194 3.02 3.86 -8.54
C MET A 194 2.85 2.87 -9.69
N ALA A 195 3.71 1.85 -9.80
CA ALA A 195 3.60 0.81 -10.81
C ALA A 195 2.28 0.02 -10.67
N MET A 196 1.82 -0.21 -9.44
CA MET A 196 0.52 -0.82 -9.12
C MET A 196 -0.68 0.08 -9.45
N GLN A 197 -0.52 1.39 -9.64
CA GLN A 197 -1.62 2.22 -10.19
C GLN A 197 -1.78 2.02 -11.70
N VAL A 198 -0.69 1.72 -12.42
CA VAL A 198 -0.70 1.46 -13.87
C VAL A 198 -1.10 0.01 -14.18
N TYR A 199 -0.46 -0.95 -13.51
CA TYR A 199 -0.53 -2.38 -13.82
C TYR A 199 -0.90 -3.23 -12.60
N PRO A 200 -2.06 -3.03 -11.95
CA PRO A 200 -2.44 -3.69 -10.69
C PRO A 200 -2.66 -5.22 -10.77
N ARG A 201 -2.36 -5.85 -11.91
CA ARG A 201 -2.63 -7.27 -12.22
C ARG A 201 -1.39 -8.05 -12.66
N THR A 202 -0.25 -7.40 -12.89
CA THR A 202 0.97 -8.04 -13.45
C THR A 202 2.00 -8.41 -12.39
N ALA A 203 2.00 -7.69 -11.27
CA ALA A 203 2.82 -7.91 -10.09
C ALA A 203 2.03 -7.45 -8.85
N ALA A 204 2.63 -7.55 -7.67
CA ALA A 204 2.15 -6.89 -6.45
C ALA A 204 3.28 -6.70 -5.40
N GLY A 205 4.53 -6.65 -5.85
CA GLY A 205 5.72 -6.77 -5.01
C GLY A 205 5.93 -8.14 -4.36
N ASP A 206 6.97 -8.25 -3.53
CA ASP A 206 7.24 -9.46 -2.73
C ASP A 206 6.32 -9.52 -1.50
N LEU A 207 5.07 -9.92 -1.76
CA LEU A 207 4.08 -10.15 -0.72
C LEU A 207 4.35 -11.41 0.10
N THR A 208 5.13 -12.37 -0.40
CA THR A 208 5.57 -13.54 0.39
C THR A 208 6.36 -13.09 1.61
N ARG A 209 7.29 -12.16 1.40
CA ARG A 209 8.15 -11.58 2.42
C ARG A 209 7.31 -10.72 3.39
N TRP A 210 6.48 -9.82 2.85
CA TRP A 210 5.61 -8.95 3.65
C TRP A 210 4.57 -9.72 4.50
N LEU A 211 3.87 -10.71 3.93
CA LEU A 211 2.83 -11.51 4.64
C LEU A 211 3.38 -12.32 5.81
N ARG A 212 4.69 -12.58 5.79
CA ARG A 212 5.40 -13.24 6.88
C ARG A 212 5.82 -12.23 7.93
N THR A 213 6.34 -11.07 7.52
CA THR A 213 6.94 -10.08 8.42
C THR A 213 5.98 -8.98 8.92
N GLU A 214 4.65 -9.10 8.81
CA GLU A 214 3.67 -8.07 9.20
C GLU A 214 3.86 -7.49 10.63
N ASN A 215 4.52 -8.24 11.52
CA ASN A 215 4.85 -7.78 12.87
C ASN A 215 6.09 -6.87 12.96
N LEU A 216 6.95 -6.80 11.93
CA LEU A 216 8.12 -5.92 11.93
C LEU A 216 7.73 -4.44 11.73
N TYR A 217 8.66 -3.53 12.01
CA TYR A 217 8.43 -2.10 11.85
C TYR A 217 8.13 -1.75 10.39
N TYR A 218 7.24 -0.77 10.15
CA TYR A 218 6.74 -0.47 8.80
C TYR A 218 7.86 -0.30 7.76
N SER A 219 8.88 0.49 8.07
CA SER A 219 10.01 0.79 7.17
C SER A 219 11.11 -0.29 7.13
N SER A 220 10.83 -1.52 7.58
CA SER A 220 11.77 -2.63 7.47
C SER A 220 12.07 -3.00 6.01
N SER A 221 13.35 -3.23 5.69
CA SER A 221 13.78 -3.83 4.41
C SER A 221 13.32 -5.30 4.23
N ARG A 222 12.52 -5.84 5.16
CA ARG A 222 11.67 -7.01 4.93
C ARG A 222 10.36 -6.68 4.24
N HIS A 223 9.72 -5.53 4.52
CA HIS A 223 8.55 -5.12 3.74
C HIS A 223 8.93 -4.73 2.32
N HIS A 224 10.01 -3.93 2.17
CA HIS A 224 10.56 -3.50 0.87
C HIS A 224 9.43 -3.08 -0.10
N TYR A 225 9.19 -3.89 -1.13
CA TYR A 225 8.15 -3.72 -2.11
C TYR A 225 6.72 -3.81 -1.55
N GLY A 226 6.41 -4.83 -0.73
CA GLY A 226 5.06 -5.09 -0.19
C GLY A 226 4.52 -4.00 0.75
N ALA A 227 5.34 -3.06 1.21
CA ALA A 227 4.89 -1.89 1.98
C ALA A 227 3.96 -0.94 1.18
N TRP A 228 3.84 -1.11 -0.15
CA TRP A 228 2.94 -0.31 -0.99
C TRP A 228 1.48 -0.26 -0.48
N MET A 229 1.02 -1.28 0.25
CA MET A 229 -0.33 -1.32 0.80
C MET A 229 -0.61 -0.20 1.82
N LEU A 230 0.39 0.34 2.51
CA LEU A 230 0.15 1.53 3.36
C LEU A 230 -0.16 2.77 2.51
N LEU A 231 0.52 2.93 1.37
CA LEU A 231 0.23 4.01 0.42
C LEU A 231 -1.14 3.84 -0.24
N GLN A 232 -1.58 2.60 -0.45
CA GLN A 232 -2.95 2.30 -0.89
C GLN A 232 -3.99 2.64 0.18
N TYR A 233 -3.76 2.33 1.46
CA TYR A 233 -4.62 2.81 2.56
C TYR A 233 -4.66 4.34 2.66
N ILE A 234 -3.51 5.02 2.53
CA ILE A 234 -3.44 6.50 2.55
C ILE A 234 -4.20 7.09 1.35
N LYS A 235 -4.05 6.51 0.15
CA LYS A 235 -4.84 6.89 -1.04
C LYS A 235 -6.34 6.69 -0.82
N ASP A 236 -6.75 5.58 -0.22
CA ASP A 236 -8.17 5.26 -0.03
C ASP A 236 -8.83 6.11 1.07
N ARG A 237 -8.07 6.57 2.08
CA ARG A 237 -8.60 7.42 3.17
C ARG A 237 -8.45 8.92 2.94
N ASP A 238 -7.33 9.37 2.37
CA ASP A 238 -6.98 10.80 2.19
C ASP A 238 -6.93 11.25 0.72
N GLY A 239 -7.15 10.34 -0.23
CA GLY A 239 -7.01 10.58 -1.66
C GLY A 239 -5.56 10.50 -2.16
N LEU A 240 -5.38 10.19 -3.46
CA LEU A 240 -4.07 10.05 -4.10
C LEU A 240 -3.18 11.31 -3.94
N ALA A 241 -3.79 12.49 -3.90
CA ALA A 241 -3.08 13.75 -3.68
C ALA A 241 -2.27 13.75 -2.36
N MET A 242 -2.70 13.05 -1.32
CA MET A 242 -1.94 12.92 -0.07
C MET A 242 -0.62 12.19 -0.31
N VAL A 243 -0.61 11.09 -1.06
CA VAL A 243 0.63 10.34 -1.39
C VAL A 243 1.62 11.23 -2.16
N ASN A 244 1.12 12.03 -3.09
CA ASN A 244 1.95 12.98 -3.84
C ASN A 244 2.53 14.07 -2.91
N ARG A 245 1.72 14.61 -1.99
CA ARG A 245 2.17 15.60 -0.99
C ARG A 245 3.23 15.03 -0.05
N ILE A 246 3.13 13.74 0.34
CA ILE A 246 4.18 13.08 1.15
C ILE A 246 5.55 13.19 0.46
N TRP A 247 5.64 13.04 -0.87
CA TRP A 247 6.90 13.19 -1.61
C TRP A 247 7.33 14.63 -1.91
N ASN A 248 6.38 15.53 -2.17
CA ASN A 248 6.69 16.91 -2.60
C ASN A 248 6.91 17.89 -1.44
N GLU A 249 6.37 17.58 -0.26
CA GLU A 249 6.51 18.39 0.96
C GLU A 249 7.46 17.76 2.00
N ALA A 250 8.16 16.67 1.66
CA ALA A 250 9.15 16.01 2.52
C ALA A 250 10.33 16.92 2.87
N LEU A 251 10.75 16.91 4.14
CA LEU A 251 12.00 17.52 4.59
C LEU A 251 13.12 16.47 4.65
N SER A 252 14.37 16.89 4.38
CA SER A 252 15.53 15.98 4.23
C SER A 252 15.90 15.16 5.47
N SER A 253 15.30 15.46 6.63
CA SER A 253 15.48 14.80 7.92
C SER A 253 14.29 13.95 8.38
N GLU A 254 13.18 13.94 7.63
CA GLU A 254 11.95 13.26 8.03
C GLU A 254 11.93 11.78 7.63
N HIS A 255 11.29 10.96 8.47
CA HIS A 255 10.73 9.69 8.06
C HIS A 255 9.35 9.93 7.41
N PRO A 256 8.93 9.17 6.37
CA PRO A 256 7.67 9.40 5.65
C PRO A 256 6.42 9.50 6.52
N LEU A 257 6.35 8.76 7.64
CA LEU A 257 5.25 8.86 8.60
C LEU A 257 5.24 10.18 9.39
N GLU A 258 6.39 10.83 9.60
CA GLU A 258 6.47 12.17 10.20
C GLU A 258 5.99 13.24 9.22
N THR A 259 6.44 13.16 7.96
CA THR A 259 5.96 14.00 6.87
C THR A 259 4.45 13.89 6.75
N TYR A 260 3.92 12.66 6.65
CA TYR A 260 2.50 12.37 6.60
C TYR A 260 1.73 12.98 7.77
N ARG A 261 2.17 12.73 9.01
CA ARG A 261 1.59 13.30 10.24
C ARG A 261 1.55 14.83 10.20
N ARG A 262 2.64 15.47 9.76
CA ARG A 262 2.75 16.94 9.64
C ARG A 262 1.78 17.49 8.58
N ILE A 263 1.80 16.95 7.36
CA ILE A 263 1.02 17.49 6.23
C ILE A 263 -0.48 17.22 6.34
N SER A 264 -0.89 16.25 7.18
CA SER A 264 -2.27 16.00 7.56
C SER A 264 -2.67 16.65 8.90
N GLY A 265 -1.81 17.51 9.48
CA GLY A 265 -2.08 18.27 10.71
C GLY A 265 -2.36 17.42 11.96
N SER A 266 -1.90 16.17 12.00
CA SER A 266 -2.38 15.16 12.95
C SER A 266 -1.45 14.99 14.16
N THR A 267 -2.04 14.65 15.31
CA THR A 267 -1.30 14.26 16.52
C THR A 267 -0.64 12.89 16.36
N GLN A 268 0.27 12.55 17.28
CA GLN A 268 0.85 11.20 17.33
C GLN A 268 -0.21 10.12 17.62
N ALA A 269 -1.19 10.40 18.47
CA ALA A 269 -2.26 9.45 18.79
C ALA A 269 -3.14 9.14 17.56
N GLU A 270 -3.39 10.14 16.71
CA GLU A 270 -4.12 9.96 15.44
C GLU A 270 -3.29 9.22 14.39
N LEU A 271 -1.97 9.49 14.28
CA LEU A 271 -1.07 8.68 13.45
C LEU A 271 -1.13 7.21 13.89
N ASN A 272 -0.97 6.95 15.19
CA ASN A 272 -1.05 5.61 15.78
C ASN A 272 -2.38 4.92 15.47
N ARG A 273 -3.50 5.64 15.55
CA ARG A 273 -4.84 5.11 15.24
C ARG A 273 -4.96 4.72 13.76
N ARG A 274 -4.52 5.58 12.85
CA ARG A 274 -4.50 5.32 11.41
C ARG A 274 -3.64 4.12 11.02
N LEU A 275 -2.53 3.88 11.72
CA LEU A 275 -1.74 2.65 11.51
C LEU A 275 -2.44 1.41 12.08
N GLY A 276 -3.24 1.54 13.15
CA GLY A 276 -4.15 0.50 13.62
C GLY A 276 -5.29 0.20 12.64
N GLU A 277 -5.88 1.23 12.02
CA GLU A 277 -6.89 1.08 10.96
C GLU A 277 -6.28 0.35 9.75
N TYR A 278 -5.10 0.76 9.29
CA TYR A 278 -4.34 0.07 8.25
C TYR A 278 -4.11 -1.42 8.59
N ALA A 279 -3.78 -1.75 9.84
CA ALA A 279 -3.66 -3.14 10.30
C ALA A 279 -5.00 -3.90 10.29
N GLN A 280 -6.12 -3.23 10.59
CA GLN A 280 -7.47 -3.80 10.47
C GLN A 280 -7.84 -4.09 8.99
N HIS A 281 -7.54 -3.18 8.06
CA HIS A 281 -7.78 -3.40 6.63
C HIS A 281 -7.00 -4.63 6.10
N ASN A 282 -5.78 -4.87 6.60
CA ASN A 282 -4.95 -6.04 6.27
C ASN A 282 -5.44 -7.39 6.83
N VAL A 283 -6.58 -7.43 7.53
CA VAL A 283 -7.26 -8.69 7.87
C VAL A 283 -7.89 -9.34 6.62
N THR A 284 -8.30 -8.55 5.63
CA THR A 284 -8.92 -9.05 4.37
C THR A 284 -8.34 -8.41 3.10
N TRP A 285 -7.32 -7.54 3.25
CA TRP A 285 -6.77 -6.62 2.24
C TRP A 285 -7.85 -5.73 1.61
N ASP A 286 -8.65 -5.10 2.46
CA ASP A 286 -9.79 -4.28 2.03
C ASP A 286 -9.35 -2.92 1.49
N TYR A 287 -9.08 -2.87 0.20
CA TYR A 287 -8.61 -1.69 -0.53
C TYR A 287 -9.41 -1.51 -1.83
N THR A 288 -9.50 -0.29 -2.35
CA THR A 288 -10.32 -0.01 -3.54
C THR A 288 -9.88 -0.80 -4.79
N ASN A 289 -8.59 -1.14 -4.90
CA ASN A 289 -8.03 -1.96 -5.97
C ASN A 289 -7.94 -3.47 -5.65
N ARG A 290 -8.57 -3.96 -4.57
CA ARG A 290 -8.57 -5.37 -4.15
C ARG A 290 -9.02 -6.34 -5.25
N ALA A 291 -9.95 -5.92 -6.10
CA ALA A 291 -10.46 -6.73 -7.21
C ALA A 291 -9.41 -6.98 -8.32
N ASP A 292 -8.35 -6.17 -8.39
CA ASP A 292 -7.29 -6.28 -9.39
C ASP A 292 -6.11 -7.10 -8.87
N PHE A 293 -5.60 -6.80 -7.67
CA PHE A 293 -4.40 -7.46 -7.16
C PHE A 293 -4.68 -8.83 -6.52
N LEU A 294 -5.85 -9.05 -5.90
CA LEU A 294 -6.11 -10.30 -5.17
C LEU A 294 -6.13 -11.55 -6.09
N PRO A 295 -6.64 -11.50 -7.34
CA PRO A 295 -6.45 -12.59 -8.31
C PRO A 295 -4.98 -12.94 -8.59
N PHE A 296 -4.08 -11.96 -8.60
CA PHE A 296 -2.64 -12.20 -8.75
C PHE A 296 -2.08 -12.91 -7.49
N ILE A 297 -2.38 -12.38 -6.29
CA ILE A 297 -1.96 -12.99 -5.01
C ILE A 297 -2.42 -14.45 -4.91
N THR A 298 -3.70 -14.72 -5.19
CA THR A 298 -4.26 -16.08 -5.06
C THR A 298 -3.74 -17.03 -6.14
N GLY A 299 -3.45 -16.52 -7.35
CA GLY A 299 -2.82 -17.30 -8.42
C GLY A 299 -1.36 -17.67 -8.16
N VAL A 300 -0.57 -16.74 -7.59
CA VAL A 300 0.86 -16.95 -7.34
C VAL A 300 1.13 -17.80 -6.09
N TYR A 301 0.41 -17.55 -4.99
CA TYR A 301 0.69 -18.21 -3.70
C TYR A 301 -0.28 -19.35 -3.35
N GLY A 302 -1.48 -19.33 -3.94
CA GLY A 302 -2.53 -20.32 -3.65
C GLY A 302 -3.16 -20.17 -2.26
N ALA A 303 -4.35 -20.75 -2.09
CA ALA A 303 -5.09 -20.67 -0.82
C ALA A 303 -4.33 -21.30 0.37
N GLY A 304 -3.49 -22.31 0.14
CA GLY A 304 -2.71 -22.96 1.19
C GLY A 304 -1.71 -22.03 1.90
N PHE A 305 -0.97 -21.23 1.14
CA PHE A 305 -0.02 -20.25 1.68
C PHE A 305 -0.74 -19.15 2.46
N LEU A 306 -1.78 -18.57 1.86
CA LEU A 306 -2.54 -17.47 2.47
C LEU A 306 -3.24 -17.92 3.78
N ASN A 307 -3.72 -19.16 3.84
CA ASN A 307 -4.28 -19.74 5.05
C ASN A 307 -3.22 -20.00 6.15
N ALA A 308 -1.99 -20.37 5.79
CA ALA A 308 -0.91 -20.61 6.76
C ALA A 308 -0.48 -19.31 7.49
N TYR A 309 -0.67 -18.16 6.85
CA TYR A 309 -0.38 -16.83 7.41
C TYR A 309 -1.63 -16.06 7.84
N LYS A 310 -2.79 -16.73 7.96
CA LYS A 310 -4.09 -16.14 8.36
C LYS A 310 -4.17 -15.84 9.87
N GLY A 311 -3.23 -15.04 10.35
CA GLY A 311 -3.12 -14.59 11.73
C GLY A 311 -1.94 -15.16 12.51
N VAL A 312 -1.78 -14.69 13.74
CA VAL A 312 -0.65 -14.98 14.66
C VAL A 312 -1.13 -15.93 15.77
N PRO A 313 -0.42 -17.03 16.05
CA PRO A 313 -0.72 -17.92 17.17
C PRO A 313 -0.36 -17.26 18.49
N VAL A 314 -1.05 -17.66 19.56
CA VAL A 314 -0.80 -17.18 20.93
C VAL A 314 -0.51 -18.33 21.88
N GLU A 315 0.35 -18.07 22.87
CA GLU A 315 0.62 -18.97 23.98
C GLU A 315 -0.44 -18.78 25.06
N ALA A 316 -0.91 -19.86 25.69
CA ALA A 316 -1.74 -19.77 26.87
C ALA A 316 -0.84 -19.63 28.11
N VAL A 317 -1.02 -18.55 28.88
CA VAL A 317 -0.37 -18.35 30.18
C VAL A 317 -1.20 -19.01 31.27
N ASP A 318 -2.52 -18.83 31.23
CA ASP A 318 -3.50 -19.72 31.85
C ASP A 318 -4.73 -19.87 30.94
N GLY A 319 -4.87 -21.05 30.33
CA GLY A 319 -5.98 -21.39 29.46
C GLY A 319 -7.34 -21.44 30.18
N ASN A 320 -7.37 -21.71 31.48
CA ASN A 320 -8.61 -21.71 32.26
C ASN A 320 -9.10 -20.28 32.54
N ALA A 321 -8.16 -19.37 32.84
CA ALA A 321 -8.44 -17.94 32.95
C ALA A 321 -8.72 -17.25 31.60
N ARG A 322 -8.46 -17.93 30.47
CA ARG A 322 -8.38 -17.37 29.11
C ARG A 322 -7.39 -16.21 29.00
N HIS A 323 -6.23 -16.39 29.62
CA HIS A 323 -5.09 -15.48 29.61
C HIS A 323 -4.02 -16.02 28.65
N TYR A 324 -3.72 -15.20 27.63
CA TYR A 324 -2.83 -15.53 26.52
C TYR A 324 -1.79 -14.44 26.29
N ARG A 325 -0.74 -14.76 25.54
CA ARG A 325 0.27 -13.79 25.08
C ARG A 325 0.74 -14.10 23.67
N VAL A 326 1.28 -13.10 22.99
CA VAL A 326 2.14 -13.35 21.81
C VAL A 326 3.55 -13.70 22.30
N SER A 327 4.30 -14.53 21.56
CA SER A 327 5.72 -14.75 21.84
C SER A 327 6.54 -13.53 21.44
N ASP A 328 7.61 -13.23 22.17
CA ASP A 328 8.39 -11.98 22.01
C ASP A 328 8.97 -11.82 20.60
N ALA A 329 9.28 -12.92 19.92
CA ALA A 329 9.76 -12.94 18.53
C ALA A 329 8.67 -12.56 17.50
N MET A 330 7.39 -12.77 17.85
CA MET A 330 6.21 -12.44 17.04
C MET A 330 5.50 -11.16 17.49
N ALA A 331 5.89 -10.57 18.62
CA ALA A 331 5.39 -9.28 19.08
C ALA A 331 5.59 -8.19 18.00
N PRO A 332 4.69 -7.20 17.90
CA PRO A 332 4.80 -6.16 16.90
C PRO A 332 5.95 -5.20 17.23
N SER A 333 6.62 -4.70 16.21
CA SER A 333 7.54 -3.56 16.27
C SER A 333 6.82 -2.25 15.92
N ASP A 334 7.55 -1.14 15.83
CA ASP A 334 6.98 0.19 15.60
C ASP A 334 6.19 0.28 14.27
N TYR A 335 4.87 0.40 14.38
CA TYR A 335 3.88 0.35 13.30
C TYR A 335 3.79 -1.01 12.56
N GLY A 336 4.38 -2.06 13.12
CA GLY A 336 4.06 -3.45 12.83
C GLY A 336 2.86 -3.93 13.65
N TYR A 337 2.25 -5.05 13.26
CA TYR A 337 1.04 -5.55 13.92
C TYR A 337 0.92 -7.07 13.96
N ASN A 338 -0.03 -7.53 14.77
CA ASN A 338 -0.52 -8.90 14.81
C ASN A 338 -2.00 -8.95 14.46
N LYS A 339 -2.44 -10.08 13.91
CA LYS A 339 -3.85 -10.40 13.66
C LYS A 339 -4.13 -11.73 14.36
N ILE A 340 -4.67 -11.75 15.57
CA ILE A 340 -4.97 -12.99 16.30
C ILE A 340 -6.38 -13.45 15.89
N GLN A 341 -6.49 -14.62 15.27
CA GLN A 341 -7.80 -15.19 14.91
C GLN A 341 -8.52 -15.68 16.18
N LEU A 342 -9.80 -15.35 16.30
CA LEU A 342 -10.67 -15.67 17.43
C LEU A 342 -11.90 -16.45 16.96
N VAL A 343 -12.30 -17.43 17.77
CA VAL A 343 -13.55 -18.18 17.64
C VAL A 343 -14.53 -17.64 18.69
N PRO A 344 -15.64 -17.00 18.30
CA PRO A 344 -16.68 -16.58 19.24
C PRO A 344 -17.31 -17.76 19.99
N ASP A 345 -17.63 -17.60 21.27
CA ASP A 345 -18.28 -18.64 22.08
C ASP A 345 -19.71 -18.97 21.58
N SER A 346 -20.34 -18.02 20.89
CA SER A 346 -21.67 -18.14 20.30
C SER A 346 -21.87 -17.17 19.13
N ASP A 347 -22.87 -17.45 18.29
CA ASP A 347 -23.30 -16.51 17.25
C ASP A 347 -23.94 -15.28 17.91
N GLY A 348 -23.41 -14.08 17.66
CA GLY A 348 -23.79 -12.88 18.41
C GLY A 348 -23.18 -12.77 19.81
N ALA A 349 -22.07 -13.45 20.11
CA ALA A 349 -21.33 -13.24 21.35
C ALA A 349 -20.85 -11.78 21.54
N LEU A 350 -20.89 -11.32 22.79
CA LEU A 350 -20.24 -10.09 23.24
C LEU A 350 -18.84 -10.42 23.72
N ILE A 351 -17.84 -10.10 22.90
CA ILE A 351 -16.43 -10.31 23.21
C ILE A 351 -15.97 -9.19 24.15
N ARG A 352 -15.21 -9.51 25.20
CA ARG A 352 -14.48 -8.54 26.03
C ARG A 352 -13.03 -8.93 26.16
N LEU A 353 -12.15 -7.94 26.06
CA LEU A 353 -10.70 -8.08 26.10
C LEU A 353 -10.10 -7.12 27.13
N HIS A 354 -9.16 -7.59 27.93
CA HIS A 354 -8.20 -6.78 28.66
C HIS A 354 -6.82 -7.06 28.07
N LEU A 355 -6.12 -6.04 27.57
CA LEU A 355 -4.77 -6.16 27.01
C LEU A 355 -3.79 -5.29 27.80
N LYS A 356 -2.64 -5.86 28.15
CA LYS A 356 -1.52 -5.18 28.82
C LYS A 356 -0.24 -5.40 28.04
N GLY A 357 0.45 -4.31 27.72
CA GLY A 357 1.76 -4.32 27.10
C GLY A 357 2.88 -4.23 28.14
N HIS A 358 3.98 -4.95 27.90
CA HIS A 358 5.17 -4.90 28.76
C HIS A 358 5.98 -3.61 28.50
N ALA A 359 5.48 -2.49 29.02
CA ALA A 359 6.12 -1.18 28.88
C ALA A 359 7.52 -1.10 29.54
N GLU A 360 7.82 -1.99 30.49
CA GLU A 360 9.16 -2.20 31.06
C GLU A 360 10.23 -2.58 30.02
N THR A 361 9.82 -3.09 28.85
CA THR A 361 10.72 -3.37 27.72
C THR A 361 11.14 -2.11 26.93
N GLY A 362 10.69 -0.93 27.34
CA GLY A 362 10.90 0.33 26.62
C GLY A 362 9.94 0.53 25.44
N ALA A 363 9.00 -0.38 25.22
CA ALA A 363 7.85 -0.21 24.36
C ALA A 363 6.91 0.90 24.91
N THR A 364 6.44 1.81 24.05
CA THR A 364 5.81 3.07 24.51
C THR A 364 4.30 3.18 24.28
N GLY A 365 3.64 2.15 23.73
CA GLY A 365 2.19 2.17 23.51
C GLY A 365 1.70 1.14 22.50
N TRP A 366 0.46 0.70 22.66
CA TRP A 366 -0.23 -0.24 21.76
C TRP A 366 -1.50 0.42 21.22
N THR A 367 -1.90 0.04 20.01
CA THR A 367 -3.20 0.40 19.41
C THR A 367 -3.87 -0.89 18.95
N PHE A 368 -5.06 -1.19 19.46
CA PHE A 368 -5.71 -2.49 19.24
C PHE A 368 -7.24 -2.40 19.19
N GLY A 369 -7.84 -3.39 18.53
CA GLY A 369 -9.29 -3.50 18.36
C GLY A 369 -9.66 -4.75 17.56
N PHE A 370 -10.90 -4.83 17.10
CA PHE A 370 -11.43 -6.03 16.44
C PHE A 370 -11.74 -5.84 14.96
N VAL A 371 -11.75 -6.94 14.21
CA VAL A 371 -12.34 -7.04 12.87
C VAL A 371 -13.17 -8.31 12.81
N ALA A 372 -14.49 -8.18 12.67
CA ALA A 372 -15.33 -9.32 12.29
C ALA A 372 -15.24 -9.55 10.77
N VAL A 373 -15.36 -10.79 10.31
CA VAL A 373 -15.38 -11.14 8.89
C VAL A 373 -16.59 -12.01 8.59
N ARG A 374 -17.39 -11.58 7.61
CA ARG A 374 -18.58 -12.29 7.12
C ARG A 374 -18.47 -12.48 5.63
N ASN A 375 -18.37 -13.73 5.17
CA ASN A 375 -18.20 -14.09 3.75
C ASN A 375 -17.02 -13.37 3.05
N GLY A 376 -15.98 -13.00 3.80
CA GLY A 376 -14.82 -12.25 3.31
C GLY A 376 -14.96 -10.72 3.32
N THR A 377 -16.13 -10.17 3.67
CA THR A 377 -16.32 -8.74 3.95
C THR A 377 -15.96 -8.46 5.41
N PRO A 378 -15.10 -7.47 5.72
CA PRO A 378 -14.79 -7.07 7.08
C PRO A 378 -15.88 -6.16 7.69
N ARG A 379 -15.96 -6.15 9.02
CA ARG A 379 -16.57 -5.07 9.82
C ARG A 379 -15.61 -4.68 10.93
N TYR A 380 -15.19 -3.43 10.91
CA TYR A 380 -14.26 -2.88 11.89
C TYR A 380 -14.94 -2.59 13.24
N GLY A 381 -14.28 -2.97 14.32
CA GLY A 381 -14.54 -2.43 15.66
C GLY A 381 -13.71 -1.16 15.90
N GLU A 382 -14.07 -0.44 16.96
CA GLU A 382 -13.29 0.71 17.43
C GLU A 382 -11.87 0.29 17.86
N LEU A 383 -10.95 1.26 17.88
CA LEU A 383 -9.57 1.09 18.32
C LEU A 383 -9.34 1.77 19.67
N THR A 384 -8.79 1.03 20.63
CA THR A 384 -8.32 1.53 21.93
C THR A 384 -6.79 1.65 21.91
N GLN A 385 -6.24 2.58 22.70
CA GLN A 385 -4.82 2.95 22.67
C GLN A 385 -4.25 3.12 24.09
N GLY A 386 -3.04 2.60 24.33
CA GLY A 386 -2.31 2.75 25.60
C GLY A 386 -1.50 1.52 25.96
N THR A 387 -1.15 1.36 27.24
CA THR A 387 -0.34 0.24 27.76
C THR A 387 -1.15 -0.78 28.57
N ASP A 388 -2.32 -0.39 29.06
CA ASP A 388 -3.14 -1.14 30.02
C ASP A 388 -4.60 -0.71 29.81
N ASN A 389 -5.41 -1.52 29.12
CA ASN A 389 -6.73 -1.11 28.64
C ASN A 389 -7.70 -2.28 28.43
N GLN A 390 -9.00 -1.97 28.43
CA GLN A 390 -10.08 -2.92 28.13
C GLN A 390 -10.97 -2.42 27.00
N ILE A 391 -11.47 -3.35 26.16
CA ILE A 391 -12.36 -3.07 25.03
C ILE A 391 -13.41 -4.20 24.90
N SER A 392 -14.63 -3.81 24.52
CA SER A 392 -15.76 -4.72 24.28
C SER A 392 -16.18 -4.66 22.82
N PHE A 393 -16.60 -5.77 22.23
CA PHE A 393 -17.07 -5.84 20.84
C PHE A 393 -18.23 -6.83 20.68
N GLN A 394 -19.36 -6.31 20.24
CA GLN A 394 -20.54 -7.09 19.92
C GLN A 394 -20.41 -7.67 18.50
N THR A 395 -20.43 -9.00 18.37
CA THR A 395 -20.56 -9.67 17.07
C THR A 395 -22.01 -9.65 16.58
N GLN A 396 -22.20 -9.74 15.26
CA GLN A 396 -23.51 -9.87 14.62
C GLN A 396 -23.77 -11.33 14.18
N PRO A 397 -25.03 -11.76 14.04
CA PRO A 397 -25.34 -13.12 13.56
C PRO A 397 -24.70 -13.43 12.20
N GLY A 398 -23.90 -14.50 12.15
CA GLY A 398 -23.11 -14.92 11.00
C GLY A 398 -21.63 -14.49 11.02
N GLU A 399 -21.20 -13.67 11.98
CA GLU A 399 -19.79 -13.25 12.14
C GLU A 399 -18.99 -14.31 12.93
N ARG A 400 -18.77 -15.47 12.32
CA ARG A 400 -18.07 -16.61 12.94
C ARG A 400 -16.55 -16.53 12.90
N GLU A 401 -16.01 -15.58 12.15
CA GLU A 401 -14.59 -15.28 12.11
C GLU A 401 -14.37 -13.86 12.65
N VAL A 402 -13.58 -13.74 13.70
CA VAL A 402 -13.19 -12.45 14.29
C VAL A 402 -11.68 -12.43 14.45
N PHE A 403 -11.06 -11.27 14.29
CA PHE A 403 -9.66 -11.04 14.58
C PHE A 403 -9.51 -9.96 15.64
N LEU A 404 -8.65 -10.20 16.62
CA LEU A 404 -8.03 -9.14 17.43
C LEU A 404 -6.80 -8.64 16.67
N VAL A 405 -6.79 -7.34 16.35
CA VAL A 405 -5.65 -6.68 15.72
C VAL A 405 -4.91 -5.86 16.77
N VAL A 406 -3.59 -6.05 16.87
CA VAL A 406 -2.73 -5.36 17.86
C VAL A 406 -1.53 -4.77 17.13
N THR A 407 -1.37 -3.45 17.20
CA THR A 407 -0.29 -2.69 16.54
C THR A 407 0.64 -2.11 17.60
N GLY A 408 1.96 -2.26 17.41
CA GLY A 408 2.95 -1.58 18.24
C GLY A 408 3.00 -0.11 17.82
N THR A 409 2.67 0.83 18.71
CA THR A 409 2.48 2.24 18.32
C THR A 409 3.19 3.23 19.25
N PRO A 410 4.31 3.83 18.81
CA PRO A 410 5.08 4.80 19.59
C PRO A 410 4.23 5.95 20.16
N ALA A 411 4.36 6.24 21.46
CA ALA A 411 3.80 7.46 22.04
C ALA A 411 4.62 8.72 21.72
N GLY A 412 5.89 8.55 21.35
CA GLY A 412 6.82 9.63 21.02
C GLY A 412 6.91 9.97 19.53
N ALA A 413 8.07 10.45 19.09
CA ALA A 413 8.37 10.60 17.67
C ALA A 413 8.44 9.24 16.95
N VAL A 414 8.35 9.25 15.62
CA VAL A 414 8.51 8.05 14.78
C VAL A 414 9.96 7.55 14.88
N PRO A 415 10.20 6.30 15.32
CA PRO A 415 11.55 5.74 15.38
C PRO A 415 12.20 5.65 14.00
N LYS A 416 13.51 5.89 13.95
CA LYS A 416 14.30 5.95 12.71
C LYS A 416 15.37 4.87 12.74
N TYR A 417 15.01 3.70 12.26
CA TYR A 417 15.92 2.58 12.05
C TYR A 417 16.82 2.81 10.83
N GLY A 418 18.03 2.26 10.87
CA GLY A 418 18.86 2.06 9.68
C GLY A 418 18.20 1.08 8.71
N PHE A 419 18.52 1.20 7.42
CA PHE A 419 17.91 0.39 6.36
C PHE A 419 18.12 -1.13 6.53
N LEU A 420 19.19 -1.52 7.22
CA LEU A 420 19.57 -2.91 7.46
C LEU A 420 19.39 -3.36 8.93
N ASP A 421 18.75 -2.55 9.78
CA ASP A 421 18.56 -2.88 11.19
C ASP A 421 17.69 -4.13 11.34
N GLY A 422 18.28 -5.17 11.94
CA GLY A 422 17.64 -6.46 12.15
C GLY A 422 17.03 -6.60 13.55
N TRP A 423 16.24 -7.66 13.71
CA TRP A 423 15.54 -8.09 14.92
C TRP A 423 16.10 -7.64 16.30
N PRO A 424 17.40 -7.80 16.67
CA PRO A 424 17.88 -7.41 17.99
C PRO A 424 17.94 -5.89 18.20
N LYS A 425 17.93 -5.09 17.14
CA LYS A 425 17.83 -3.62 17.19
C LYS A 425 16.40 -3.13 17.09
N ASN A 426 15.51 -3.94 16.53
CA ASN A 426 14.11 -3.63 16.32
C ASN A 426 13.34 -3.76 17.64
N ARG A 427 12.87 -2.63 18.19
CA ARG A 427 12.05 -2.64 19.39
C ARG A 427 10.76 -3.40 19.11
N ARG A 428 10.47 -4.39 19.94
CA ARG A 428 9.19 -5.12 19.97
C ARG A 428 8.32 -4.60 21.11
N TYR A 429 7.03 -4.86 20.99
CA TYR A 429 5.97 -4.42 21.89
C TYR A 429 5.24 -5.66 22.43
N PRO A 430 5.90 -6.53 23.23
CA PRO A 430 5.26 -7.74 23.77
C PRO A 430 4.09 -7.41 24.67
N TYR A 431 3.04 -8.22 24.61
CA TYR A 431 1.79 -8.03 25.34
C TYR A 431 1.14 -9.36 25.71
N GLU A 432 0.37 -9.30 26.79
CA GLU A 432 -0.54 -10.35 27.21
C GLU A 432 -1.97 -9.81 27.22
N PHE A 433 -2.94 -10.71 27.13
CA PHE A 433 -4.35 -10.35 27.17
C PHE A 433 -5.21 -11.44 27.81
N ARG A 434 -6.35 -11.02 28.36
CA ARG A 434 -7.40 -11.90 28.84
C ARG A 434 -8.68 -11.65 28.07
N ILE A 435 -9.38 -12.73 27.67
CA ILE A 435 -10.54 -12.66 26.78
C ILE A 435 -11.75 -13.45 27.30
N SER A 436 -12.95 -12.95 27.02
CA SER A 436 -14.23 -13.62 27.26
C SER A 436 -15.19 -13.37 26.08
N GLY A 437 -16.17 -14.25 25.85
CA GLY A 437 -17.05 -14.19 24.67
C GLY A 437 -16.42 -14.73 23.38
N ALA A 438 -15.11 -14.97 23.39
CA ALA A 438 -14.36 -15.69 22.35
C ALA A 438 -13.14 -16.38 22.97
N ILE A 439 -12.52 -17.25 22.18
CA ILE A 439 -11.25 -17.93 22.48
C ILE A 439 -10.32 -17.85 21.25
N PRO A 440 -8.98 -17.77 21.40
CA PRO A 440 -8.08 -17.78 20.25
C PRO A 440 -8.13 -19.10 19.48
N SER A 441 -8.09 -19.01 18.15
CA SER A 441 -8.09 -20.16 17.24
C SER A 441 -6.90 -21.09 17.52
N GLY A 442 -7.17 -22.39 17.63
CA GLY A 442 -6.23 -23.41 18.09
C GLY A 442 -6.32 -23.75 19.58
N HIS A 443 -7.12 -23.01 20.36
CA HIS A 443 -7.36 -23.26 21.80
C HIS A 443 -8.81 -23.61 22.12
N GLU A 444 -9.72 -23.63 21.13
CA GLU A 444 -11.12 -23.99 21.33
C GLU A 444 -11.32 -25.48 21.73
N PRO A 445 -12.31 -25.81 22.59
CA PRO A 445 -12.55 -27.18 23.00
C PRO A 445 -12.81 -28.12 21.82
N GLY A 446 -11.96 -29.13 21.67
CA GLY A 446 -12.06 -30.10 20.57
C GLY A 446 -11.43 -29.63 19.25
N TYR A 447 -10.59 -28.58 19.25
CA TYR A 447 -9.84 -28.16 18.06
C TYR A 447 -9.07 -29.33 17.43
N VAL A 448 -9.27 -29.51 16.12
CA VAL A 448 -8.45 -30.38 15.27
C VAL A 448 -7.84 -29.51 14.19
N LYS A 449 -6.51 -29.44 14.14
CA LYS A 449 -5.80 -28.64 13.12
C LYS A 449 -6.25 -29.11 11.72
N PRO A 450 -6.77 -28.22 10.85
CA PRO A 450 -7.24 -28.60 9.52
C PRO A 450 -6.19 -29.38 8.72
N ALA A 451 -6.62 -30.31 7.88
CA ALA A 451 -5.71 -31.11 7.06
C ALA A 451 -4.75 -30.22 6.25
N ALA A 452 -3.46 -30.61 6.21
CA ALA A 452 -2.45 -29.85 5.48
C ALA A 452 -2.80 -29.80 3.99
N THR A 453 -2.82 -28.60 3.42
CA THR A 453 -3.14 -28.38 2.01
C THR A 453 -1.92 -28.63 1.11
N ASN A 454 -2.15 -28.62 -0.21
CA ASN A 454 -1.12 -28.73 -1.26
C ASN A 454 -0.21 -29.98 -1.14
N GLY A 455 -0.75 -31.11 -0.68
CA GLY A 455 -0.01 -32.39 -0.59
C GLY A 455 1.09 -32.42 0.49
N GLY A 456 1.08 -31.46 1.43
CA GLY A 456 1.97 -31.47 2.58
C GLY A 456 1.42 -32.25 3.78
N ARG A 457 2.15 -32.19 4.89
CA ARG A 457 1.78 -32.71 6.21
C ARG A 457 2.17 -31.71 7.30
N TRP A 458 1.51 -31.77 8.45
CA TRP A 458 1.98 -31.07 9.65
C TRP A 458 3.10 -31.89 10.32
N HIS A 459 4.14 -31.22 10.82
CA HIS A 459 5.21 -31.92 11.53
C HIS A 459 4.76 -32.33 12.94
N SER A 460 5.01 -33.58 13.34
CA SER A 460 4.60 -34.11 14.65
C SER A 460 5.25 -33.40 15.85
N ASN A 461 6.37 -32.71 15.61
CA ASN A 461 7.10 -31.94 16.60
C ASN A 461 7.17 -30.47 16.13
N GLY A 462 6.44 -29.59 16.82
CA GLY A 462 6.30 -28.15 16.52
C GLY A 462 5.11 -27.76 15.63
N GLY A 463 4.55 -28.67 14.82
CA GLY A 463 3.29 -28.45 14.09
C GLY A 463 3.37 -27.61 12.81
N GLY A 464 4.55 -27.18 12.36
CA GLY A 464 4.76 -26.47 11.08
C GLY A 464 4.51 -27.32 9.84
N TRP A 465 4.49 -26.72 8.65
CA TRP A 465 4.13 -27.39 7.39
C TRP A 465 5.35 -28.01 6.70
N VAL A 466 5.19 -29.23 6.17
CA VAL A 466 6.24 -29.97 5.47
C VAL A 466 5.68 -30.55 4.18
N ALA A 467 6.27 -30.22 3.03
CA ALA A 467 5.83 -30.71 1.73
C ALA A 467 5.97 -32.24 1.59
N GLY A 468 5.17 -32.86 0.70
CA GLY A 468 5.24 -34.30 0.43
C GLY A 468 6.60 -34.75 -0.10
N ASN A 469 7.35 -33.86 -0.76
CA ASN A 469 8.71 -34.06 -1.27
C ASN A 469 9.83 -33.66 -0.29
N ALA A 470 9.52 -33.47 1.00
CA ALA A 470 10.49 -33.08 2.03
C ALA A 470 10.58 -34.10 3.19
N ASN A 471 11.82 -34.42 3.57
CA ASN A 471 12.17 -35.47 4.54
C ASN A 471 12.60 -34.87 5.89
N VAL A 472 11.63 -34.47 6.71
CA VAL A 472 11.89 -33.99 8.09
C VAL A 472 11.78 -35.16 9.07
N ALA A 473 12.81 -35.34 9.90
CA ALA A 473 12.85 -36.34 10.96
C ALA A 473 12.00 -35.92 12.17
N ALA A 474 11.26 -36.85 12.78
CA ALA A 474 10.34 -36.58 13.89
C ALA A 474 11.01 -35.94 15.14
N SER A 475 12.32 -36.12 15.30
CA SER A 475 13.14 -35.50 16.36
C SER A 475 13.41 -34.01 16.13
N ALA A 476 13.32 -33.51 14.89
CA ALA A 476 13.48 -32.10 14.58
C ALA A 476 12.23 -31.29 14.98
N TYR A 477 12.40 -30.04 15.40
CA TYR A 477 11.29 -29.14 15.69
C TYR A 477 11.03 -28.23 14.49
N VAL A 478 9.79 -28.17 14.02
CA VAL A 478 9.35 -27.22 12.98
C VAL A 478 8.20 -26.40 13.54
N GLY A 479 8.45 -25.15 13.90
CA GLY A 479 7.50 -24.29 14.63
C GLY A 479 6.20 -24.01 13.87
N PRO A 480 5.12 -23.57 14.56
CA PRO A 480 3.76 -23.56 14.00
C PRO A 480 3.54 -22.77 12.69
N ARG A 481 4.41 -21.81 12.36
CA ARG A 481 4.39 -20.97 11.13
C ARG A 481 5.54 -21.24 10.16
N ALA A 482 6.48 -22.13 10.50
CA ALA A 482 7.60 -22.50 9.66
C ALA A 482 7.19 -23.50 8.57
N ALA A 483 7.90 -23.47 7.43
CA ALA A 483 7.59 -24.28 6.26
C ALA A 483 8.84 -24.93 5.64
N VAL A 484 8.76 -26.23 5.34
CA VAL A 484 9.82 -26.98 4.65
C VAL A 484 9.30 -27.46 3.30
N TYR A 485 9.77 -26.85 2.21
CA TYR A 485 9.28 -27.09 0.84
C TYR A 485 10.03 -28.19 0.08
N SER A 486 11.25 -28.54 0.50
CA SER A 486 12.10 -29.55 -0.13
C SER A 486 13.20 -30.00 0.82
N GLY A 487 13.96 -31.03 0.44
CA GLY A 487 15.21 -31.43 1.12
C GLY A 487 15.00 -32.32 2.33
N THR A 488 16.02 -32.34 3.21
CA THR A 488 16.09 -33.25 4.38
C THR A 488 16.45 -32.47 5.63
N VAL A 489 15.79 -32.76 6.76
CA VAL A 489 16.07 -32.15 8.07
C VAL A 489 16.25 -33.27 9.08
N SER A 490 17.36 -33.26 9.82
CA SER A 490 17.83 -34.43 10.59
C SER A 490 18.22 -34.08 12.03
N GLY A 491 18.28 -35.11 12.89
CA GLY A 491 18.63 -34.94 14.30
C GLY A 491 17.64 -34.08 15.07
N ASN A 492 18.14 -33.28 16.00
CA ASN A 492 17.34 -32.42 16.89
C ASN A 492 17.25 -30.97 16.41
N ALA A 493 17.43 -30.72 15.10
CA ALA A 493 17.45 -29.38 14.51
C ALA A 493 16.16 -28.61 14.80
N ARG A 494 16.26 -27.30 15.08
CA ARG A 494 15.12 -26.43 15.37
C ARG A 494 14.94 -25.38 14.27
N ILE A 495 13.82 -25.48 13.57
CA ILE A 495 13.32 -24.51 12.60
C ILE A 495 12.22 -23.72 13.32
N GLU A 496 12.52 -22.47 13.67
CA GLU A 496 11.66 -21.65 14.55
C GLU A 496 11.02 -20.48 13.77
N ASP A 497 10.09 -19.79 14.44
CA ASP A 497 9.36 -18.62 13.95
C ASP A 497 8.75 -18.81 12.54
N LEU A 498 9.34 -18.17 11.54
CA LEU A 498 8.81 -17.99 10.18
C LEU A 498 9.70 -18.60 9.10
N ALA A 499 10.67 -19.44 9.48
CA ALA A 499 11.72 -19.95 8.60
C ALA A 499 11.20 -20.76 7.40
N TRP A 500 11.83 -20.55 6.23
CA TRP A 500 11.58 -21.28 4.98
C TRP A 500 12.90 -21.70 4.33
N VAL A 501 13.16 -23.01 4.22
CA VAL A 501 14.34 -23.58 3.53
C VAL A 501 13.93 -24.28 2.23
N ASN A 502 14.69 -24.06 1.16
CA ASN A 502 14.50 -24.61 -0.18
C ASN A 502 15.84 -25.17 -0.71
N GLY A 503 16.23 -26.34 -0.19
CA GLY A 503 17.51 -27.01 -0.41
C GLY A 503 17.74 -28.13 0.62
N GLY A 504 18.91 -28.77 0.58
CA GLY A 504 19.29 -29.94 1.39
C GLY A 504 19.72 -29.67 2.85
N THR A 505 20.58 -30.56 3.37
CA THR A 505 20.53 -31.03 4.75
C THR A 505 20.99 -30.03 5.83
N VAL A 506 20.19 -29.85 6.88
CA VAL A 506 20.59 -29.17 8.14
C VAL A 506 20.92 -30.21 9.22
N THR A 507 22.03 -30.04 9.95
CA THR A 507 22.57 -31.03 10.91
C THR A 507 23.19 -30.41 12.18
N GLY A 508 23.36 -31.23 13.22
CA GLY A 508 24.02 -30.84 14.48
C GLY A 508 23.11 -30.15 15.50
N ASN A 509 23.69 -29.41 16.46
CA ASN A 509 22.94 -28.59 17.41
C ASN A 509 22.50 -27.28 16.72
N ALA A 510 21.67 -27.41 15.68
CA ALA A 510 21.28 -26.33 14.77
C ALA A 510 19.97 -25.64 15.18
N VAL A 511 19.97 -24.30 15.16
CA VAL A 511 18.81 -23.43 15.44
C VAL A 511 18.72 -22.34 14.37
N VAL A 512 17.53 -22.09 13.81
CA VAL A 512 17.28 -21.00 12.84
C VAL A 512 16.01 -20.23 13.23
N ARG A 513 16.14 -18.92 13.46
CA ARG A 513 15.12 -18.05 14.07
C ARG A 513 14.78 -16.82 13.24
N GLY A 514 13.74 -16.09 13.66
CA GLY A 514 13.26 -14.86 13.06
C GLY A 514 12.68 -15.06 11.65
N ASN A 515 12.71 -14.01 10.84
CA ASN A 515 12.13 -14.02 9.49
C ASN A 515 13.02 -14.68 8.43
N ALA A 516 13.44 -15.93 8.71
CA ALA A 516 14.46 -16.64 7.95
C ALA A 516 14.00 -17.14 6.56
N ILE A 517 14.86 -17.02 5.54
CA ILE A 517 14.70 -17.63 4.20
C ILE A 517 16.03 -18.23 3.74
N ILE A 518 16.05 -19.46 3.23
CA ILE A 518 17.26 -20.12 2.70
C ILE A 518 16.93 -20.85 1.39
N GLN A 519 17.69 -20.68 0.31
CA GLN A 519 17.29 -21.16 -1.03
C GLN A 519 18.42 -21.77 -1.90
N GLY A 520 18.02 -22.34 -3.04
CA GLY A 520 18.86 -22.68 -4.19
C GLY A 520 19.61 -24.02 -4.11
N GLY A 521 20.08 -24.41 -2.93
CA GLY A 521 20.88 -25.64 -2.80
C GLY A 521 21.40 -25.94 -1.39
N ALA A 522 20.68 -25.49 -0.35
CA ALA A 522 21.11 -25.48 1.05
C ALA A 522 21.83 -26.76 1.54
N THR A 523 22.81 -26.59 2.44
CA THR A 523 23.29 -27.60 3.40
C THR A 523 23.97 -26.84 4.55
N ILE A 524 23.73 -27.23 5.80
CA ILE A 524 24.21 -26.57 7.03
C ILE A 524 24.60 -27.65 8.05
N GLY A 525 25.63 -27.41 8.88
CA GLY A 525 25.99 -28.37 9.92
C GLY A 525 26.70 -27.85 11.17
N GLY A 526 26.88 -28.78 12.12
CA GLY A 526 27.53 -28.54 13.40
C GLY A 526 26.64 -27.85 14.44
N SER A 527 27.26 -27.30 15.48
CA SER A 527 26.55 -26.56 16.55
C SER A 527 26.23 -25.14 16.09
N ALA A 528 25.22 -24.99 15.24
CA ALA A 528 24.88 -23.73 14.60
C ALA A 528 23.71 -22.99 15.28
N VAL A 529 23.81 -21.66 15.40
CA VAL A 529 22.65 -20.81 15.70
C VAL A 529 22.59 -19.68 14.67
N ILE A 530 21.42 -19.46 14.08
CA ILE A 530 21.12 -18.37 13.14
C ILE A 530 19.86 -17.68 13.66
N GLY A 531 19.83 -16.35 13.70
CA GLY A 531 18.65 -15.63 14.16
C GLY A 531 18.55 -14.18 13.69
N GLY A 532 17.45 -13.56 14.12
CA GLY A 532 16.93 -12.33 13.51
C GLY A 532 16.42 -12.57 12.09
N ASP A 533 16.28 -11.49 11.31
CA ASP A 533 15.60 -11.53 10.01
C ASP A 533 16.49 -12.08 8.87
N ALA A 534 16.96 -13.32 9.01
CA ALA A 534 18.03 -13.92 8.20
C ALA A 534 17.63 -14.25 6.73
N GLU A 535 18.58 -14.16 5.79
CA GLU A 535 18.34 -14.61 4.40
C GLU A 535 19.63 -15.04 3.64
N PRO A 536 20.23 -16.21 3.90
CA PRO A 536 21.37 -16.72 3.11
C PRO A 536 20.98 -17.60 1.90
N PRO A 537 21.79 -17.69 0.81
CA PRO A 537 22.95 -16.86 0.45
C PRO A 537 23.02 -16.44 -1.04
N ALA A 538 24.03 -15.62 -1.36
CA ALA A 538 24.69 -15.53 -2.66
C ALA A 538 26.18 -15.20 -2.37
N ALA A 539 27.18 -15.54 -3.19
CA ALA A 539 27.21 -16.07 -4.55
C ALA A 539 28.43 -17.01 -4.76
N PRO A 540 28.54 -17.74 -5.89
CA PRO A 540 27.52 -18.02 -6.90
C PRO A 540 26.86 -19.39 -6.68
N THR A 541 25.53 -19.44 -6.76
CA THR A 541 24.73 -20.67 -6.95
C THR A 541 25.10 -21.92 -6.11
N GLY A 542 25.06 -21.86 -4.77
CA GLY A 542 25.04 -23.10 -3.96
C GLY A 542 25.70 -23.10 -2.57
N SER A 543 25.28 -22.19 -1.67
CA SER A 543 25.30 -22.32 -0.19
C SER A 543 26.21 -23.37 0.51
N THR A 544 27.17 -22.89 1.32
CA THR A 544 27.75 -23.64 2.46
C THR A 544 27.95 -22.72 3.68
N CYS A 545 27.52 -23.16 4.87
CA CYS A 545 28.03 -22.66 6.16
C CYS A 545 28.17 -23.86 7.10
N ASN A 546 29.39 -24.07 7.61
CA ASN A 546 29.82 -25.36 8.11
C ASN A 546 29.98 -25.42 9.65
N SER A 547 29.78 -24.27 10.33
CA SER A 547 29.55 -24.12 11.77
C SER A 547 29.06 -22.69 12.08
N GLY A 548 28.17 -22.48 13.06
CA GLY A 548 27.60 -21.16 13.42
C GLY A 548 28.52 -20.28 14.27
N THR A 549 28.09 -19.12 14.80
CA THR A 549 26.73 -18.57 15.02
C THR A 549 26.47 -17.27 14.21
N TYR A 550 25.24 -16.73 14.18
CA TYR A 550 24.85 -15.52 13.46
C TYR A 550 23.60 -14.85 14.05
N LEU A 551 23.64 -13.53 14.37
CA LEU A 551 22.56 -12.86 15.13
C LEU A 551 22.18 -11.40 14.75
N MET A 552 22.61 -10.85 13.60
CA MET A 552 22.07 -9.61 13.01
C MET A 552 22.03 -9.73 11.47
N PHE A 553 21.16 -8.98 10.76
CA PHE A 553 21.21 -8.98 9.29
C PHE A 553 22.51 -8.37 8.75
N ASN A 554 23.23 -9.15 7.93
CA ASN A 554 24.48 -8.79 7.31
C ASN A 554 24.38 -9.01 5.78
N PRO A 555 24.64 -7.96 4.95
CA PRO A 555 24.51 -8.07 3.49
C PRO A 555 25.50 -9.05 2.85
N SER A 556 26.62 -9.42 3.50
CA SER A 556 27.54 -10.45 2.99
C SER A 556 27.06 -11.90 3.24
N ARG A 557 26.01 -12.09 4.05
CA ARG A 557 25.32 -13.38 4.31
C ARG A 557 26.24 -14.52 4.81
N ALA A 558 27.39 -14.19 5.41
CA ALA A 558 28.36 -15.14 5.93
C ALA A 558 28.20 -15.40 7.45
N CYS A 559 28.55 -16.60 7.89
CA CYS A 559 28.70 -16.96 9.30
C CYS A 559 30.04 -16.44 9.84
N ASP A 560 30.06 -15.77 11.00
CA ASP A 560 31.27 -15.15 11.57
C ASP A 560 31.84 -15.91 12.79
N GLY A 561 31.06 -16.80 13.41
CA GLY A 561 31.46 -17.51 14.62
C GLY A 561 31.33 -16.66 15.90
N GLY A 562 30.68 -15.51 15.82
CA GLY A 562 30.58 -14.52 16.89
C GLY A 562 29.67 -14.93 18.06
N ALA A 563 29.83 -14.21 19.16
CA ALA A 563 28.85 -14.18 20.25
C ALA A 563 27.61 -13.38 19.84
N GLY A 564 26.48 -13.63 20.49
CA GLY A 564 25.23 -12.96 20.15
C GLY A 564 25.18 -11.49 20.55
N GLU A 565 24.53 -10.68 19.71
CA GLU A 565 24.14 -9.33 20.10
C GLU A 565 23.09 -9.35 21.21
N ALA A 566 23.18 -8.39 22.13
CA ALA A 566 22.15 -8.17 23.12
C ALA A 566 20.87 -7.64 22.47
N ASP A 567 19.73 -8.18 22.90
CA ASP A 567 18.41 -7.73 22.49
C ASP A 567 18.09 -6.33 23.06
N VAL A 568 17.56 -5.43 22.22
CA VAL A 568 17.07 -4.09 22.61
C VAL A 568 15.87 -4.13 23.56
N ASN A 569 15.14 -5.25 23.62
CA ASN A 569 14.07 -5.51 24.58
C ASN A 569 14.64 -6.22 25.82
N PRO A 570 14.60 -5.58 27.02
CA PRO A 570 14.80 -6.26 28.29
C PRO A 570 13.87 -7.48 28.45
N ALA A 571 14.35 -8.51 29.14
CA ALA A 571 13.53 -9.64 29.56
C ALA A 571 12.47 -9.18 30.58
N HIS A 572 11.26 -9.72 30.47
CA HIS A 572 10.12 -9.43 31.34
C HIS A 572 9.51 -10.71 31.94
N GLY A 573 8.62 -10.54 32.91
CA GLY A 573 7.80 -11.63 33.46
C GLY A 573 6.49 -11.80 32.68
N THR A 574 5.57 -12.59 33.25
CA THR A 574 4.15 -12.64 32.88
C THR A 574 3.33 -11.79 33.87
N PHE A 575 2.19 -11.24 33.45
CA PHE A 575 1.25 -10.63 34.39
C PHE A 575 0.49 -11.70 35.19
N THR A 576 -0.17 -11.31 36.28
CA THR A 576 -1.06 -12.22 37.02
C THR A 576 -2.50 -12.19 36.47
N ALA A 577 -3.28 -13.24 36.75
CA ALA A 577 -4.67 -13.32 36.32
C ALA A 577 -5.56 -12.19 36.89
N GLU A 578 -5.17 -11.61 38.04
CA GLU A 578 -5.80 -10.44 38.67
C GLU A 578 -5.40 -9.14 37.95
N GLN A 579 -4.12 -8.97 37.60
CA GLN A 579 -3.64 -7.80 36.86
C GLN A 579 -4.32 -7.68 35.48
N LEU A 580 -4.67 -8.80 34.87
CA LEU A 580 -5.42 -8.93 33.61
C LEU A 580 -6.92 -9.25 33.80
N ALA A 581 -7.47 -9.14 35.02
CA ALA A 581 -8.89 -9.39 35.23
C ALA A 581 -9.75 -8.42 34.40
N ILE A 582 -10.75 -8.95 33.68
CA ILE A 582 -11.74 -8.12 32.98
C ILE A 582 -12.66 -7.54 34.07
N THR A 583 -12.67 -6.21 34.22
CA THR A 583 -13.29 -5.52 35.36
C THR A 583 -14.35 -4.52 34.92
N GLY A 584 -15.55 -4.68 35.49
CA GLY A 584 -16.71 -3.86 35.16
C GLY A 584 -17.41 -4.32 33.87
N GLY A 585 -18.75 -4.30 33.91
CA GLY A 585 -19.54 -4.42 32.69
C GLY A 585 -19.51 -3.10 31.93
N THR A 586 -18.50 -2.85 31.11
CA THR A 586 -18.58 -1.77 30.12
C THR A 586 -19.81 -2.01 29.25
N THR A 587 -20.69 -1.01 29.19
CA THR A 587 -21.85 -1.01 28.30
C THR A 587 -21.36 -1.26 26.87
N PRO A 588 -21.99 -2.14 26.07
CA PRO A 588 -21.58 -2.33 24.69
C PRO A 588 -21.63 -0.98 23.95
N THR A 589 -20.53 -0.56 23.33
CA THR A 589 -20.61 0.46 22.29
C THR A 589 -21.40 -0.16 21.14
N THR A 590 -22.67 0.25 21.03
CA THR A 590 -23.58 -0.20 19.98
C THR A 590 -22.98 0.19 18.63
N PRO A 591 -22.64 -0.77 17.75
CA PRO A 591 -22.07 -0.43 16.45
C PRO A 591 -23.04 0.43 15.64
N PRO A 592 -22.55 1.35 14.78
CA PRO A 592 -23.35 1.88 13.70
C PRO A 592 -23.89 0.71 12.86
N THR A 593 -25.21 0.64 12.69
CA THR A 593 -25.85 -0.42 11.90
C THR A 593 -25.51 -0.27 10.42
N THR A 594 -24.53 -1.05 9.94
CA THR A 594 -24.21 -1.19 8.52
C THR A 594 -25.35 -1.88 7.78
N PRO A 595 -25.94 -1.27 6.73
CA PRO A 595 -26.84 -1.98 5.81
C PRO A 595 -26.13 -3.15 5.12
N PRO A 596 -26.83 -4.25 4.79
CA PRO A 596 -26.19 -5.49 4.34
C PRO A 596 -25.72 -5.44 2.88
N THR A 597 -24.62 -6.14 2.62
CA THR A 597 -24.03 -6.34 1.29
C THR A 597 -24.97 -7.12 0.36
N SER A 598 -25.07 -6.71 -0.90
CA SER A 598 -25.44 -7.63 -1.99
C SER A 598 -24.73 -7.27 -3.30
N THR A 599 -24.11 -8.29 -3.91
CA THR A 599 -23.41 -8.27 -5.20
C THR A 599 -23.62 -9.67 -5.84
N PRO A 600 -23.46 -9.85 -7.16
CA PRO A 600 -24.57 -9.64 -8.09
C PRO A 600 -24.81 -10.85 -9.00
N PRO A 601 -25.78 -10.77 -9.94
CA PRO A 601 -25.65 -11.43 -11.22
C PRO A 601 -25.52 -10.41 -12.37
N THR A 602 -24.56 -10.65 -13.26
CA THR A 602 -24.28 -9.83 -14.44
C THR A 602 -25.35 -9.99 -15.52
N SER A 603 -25.78 -8.90 -16.14
CA SER A 603 -26.40 -8.93 -17.48
C SER A 603 -25.99 -7.71 -18.30
N THR A 604 -25.83 -7.91 -19.60
CA THR A 604 -25.32 -6.93 -20.59
C THR A 604 -26.49 -6.14 -21.25
N PRO A 605 -26.21 -5.05 -22.01
CA PRO A 605 -27.04 -3.85 -21.94
C PRO A 605 -28.19 -3.77 -22.96
N PRO A 606 -29.20 -2.92 -22.69
CA PRO A 606 -29.96 -2.21 -23.71
C PRO A 606 -29.47 -0.75 -23.88
N THR A 607 -29.09 -0.38 -25.10
CA THR A 607 -28.89 1.02 -25.51
C THR A 607 -30.21 1.71 -25.83
N THR A 608 -30.49 2.87 -25.22
CA THR A 608 -31.46 3.86 -25.72
C THR A 608 -30.99 5.29 -25.42
N ALA A 609 -31.25 6.19 -26.37
CA ALA A 609 -30.87 7.61 -26.32
C ALA A 609 -31.89 8.47 -25.51
N PRO A 610 -31.56 9.73 -25.14
CA PRO A 610 -32.30 10.46 -24.11
C PRO A 610 -33.48 11.29 -24.64
N PRO A 611 -34.54 11.49 -23.84
CA PRO A 611 -35.46 12.61 -23.95
C PRO A 611 -35.07 13.74 -23.00
N GLY A 612 -35.09 15.00 -23.48
CA GLY A 612 -34.90 16.17 -22.62
C GLY A 612 -36.14 16.43 -21.74
N GLY A 613 -35.91 16.83 -20.48
CA GLY A 613 -36.97 17.13 -19.51
C GLY A 613 -36.58 18.28 -18.58
N THR A 614 -37.58 18.88 -17.92
CA THR A 614 -37.41 20.02 -17.02
C THR A 614 -36.52 19.72 -15.81
N ALA A 615 -35.82 20.74 -15.32
CA ALA A 615 -35.05 20.75 -14.07
C ALA A 615 -35.76 20.00 -12.92
N ALA A 616 -35.23 18.83 -12.54
CA ALA A 616 -35.76 17.99 -11.45
C ALA A 616 -35.35 18.49 -10.05
N CYS A 617 -34.83 19.72 -9.96
CA CYS A 617 -34.46 20.35 -8.70
C CYS A 617 -34.75 21.86 -8.70
N ARG A 618 -34.95 22.39 -7.49
CA ARG A 618 -34.98 23.81 -7.18
C ARG A 618 -34.03 24.11 -6.03
N VAL A 619 -33.33 25.25 -6.06
CA VAL A 619 -32.43 25.69 -5.00
C VAL A 619 -32.82 27.07 -4.50
N THR A 620 -33.08 27.20 -3.20
CA THR A 620 -33.11 28.50 -2.53
C THR A 620 -31.77 28.79 -1.88
N TYR A 621 -31.23 29.99 -2.15
CA TYR A 621 -30.04 30.53 -1.51
C TYR A 621 -30.39 31.80 -0.73
N ALA A 622 -29.89 31.90 0.49
CA ALA A 622 -29.91 33.12 1.29
C ALA A 622 -28.49 33.43 1.80
N ALA A 623 -28.18 34.70 2.07
CA ALA A 623 -26.89 35.09 2.61
C ALA A 623 -27.00 36.22 3.62
N THR A 624 -26.23 36.14 4.69
CA THR A 624 -26.04 37.21 5.67
C THR A 624 -24.58 37.66 5.59
N SER A 625 -24.32 38.93 5.26
CA SER A 625 -22.96 39.45 5.01
C SER A 625 -22.61 40.60 5.95
N TRP A 626 -21.34 40.67 6.36
CA TRP A 626 -20.79 41.69 7.26
C TRP A 626 -19.33 41.98 6.90
N ASN A 627 -18.95 43.25 6.76
CA ASN A 627 -17.59 43.68 6.37
C ASN A 627 -17.07 42.97 5.10
N THR A 628 -16.24 41.94 5.26
CA THR A 628 -15.66 41.09 4.20
C THR A 628 -15.98 39.60 4.38
N GLY A 629 -16.93 39.26 5.25
CA GLY A 629 -17.35 37.90 5.60
C GLY A 629 -18.85 37.69 5.42
N PHE A 630 -19.27 36.43 5.25
CA PHE A 630 -20.69 36.08 5.12
C PHE A 630 -20.99 34.64 5.54
N THR A 631 -22.26 34.35 5.87
CA THR A 631 -22.83 33.01 5.76
C THR A 631 -23.67 32.90 4.49
N GLY A 632 -23.66 31.72 3.87
CA GLY A 632 -24.56 31.32 2.81
C GLY A 632 -25.33 30.07 3.23
N ASP A 633 -26.66 30.14 3.17
CA ASP A 633 -27.58 29.06 3.53
C ASP A 633 -28.28 28.55 2.26
N VAL A 634 -28.20 27.25 2.02
CA VAL A 634 -28.66 26.58 0.80
C VAL A 634 -29.70 25.52 1.14
N THR A 635 -30.81 25.50 0.41
CA THR A 635 -31.75 24.37 0.44
C THR A 635 -32.08 23.90 -0.97
N VAL A 636 -31.87 22.61 -1.20
CA VAL A 636 -32.17 21.89 -2.44
C VAL A 636 -33.49 21.16 -2.27
N THR A 637 -34.48 21.47 -3.10
CA THR A 637 -35.72 20.71 -3.25
C THR A 637 -35.62 19.78 -4.45
N ASN A 638 -35.94 18.51 -4.26
CA ASN A 638 -36.14 17.56 -5.36
C ASN A 638 -37.56 17.74 -5.92
N THR A 639 -37.68 18.27 -7.13
CA THR A 639 -38.96 18.47 -7.83
C THR A 639 -39.32 17.30 -8.76
N GLY A 640 -38.46 16.28 -8.85
CA GLY A 640 -38.72 15.04 -9.57
C GLY A 640 -39.60 14.06 -8.78
N SER A 641 -40.06 13.01 -9.48
CA SER A 641 -40.91 11.94 -8.93
C SER A 641 -40.13 10.79 -8.26
N THR A 642 -38.80 10.81 -8.32
CA THR A 642 -37.91 9.78 -7.76
C THR A 642 -36.98 10.36 -6.69
N PRO A 643 -36.68 9.64 -5.59
CA PRO A 643 -35.66 10.07 -4.63
C PRO A 643 -34.27 10.23 -5.27
N VAL A 644 -33.57 11.32 -4.95
CA VAL A 644 -32.15 11.51 -5.25
C VAL A 644 -31.35 10.89 -4.10
N ALA A 645 -30.74 9.73 -4.34
CA ALA A 645 -29.87 9.05 -3.38
C ALA A 645 -28.40 9.30 -3.72
N GLY A 646 -27.69 10.00 -2.84
CA GLY A 646 -26.41 10.64 -3.12
C GLY A 646 -26.62 11.94 -3.91
N TRP A 647 -26.13 13.06 -3.38
CA TRP A 647 -26.17 14.34 -4.10
C TRP A 647 -24.86 15.13 -4.05
N ALA A 648 -24.53 15.68 -5.22
CA ALA A 648 -23.53 16.71 -5.44
C ALA A 648 -24.24 17.92 -6.07
N LEU A 649 -24.26 19.04 -5.36
CA LEU A 649 -24.76 20.32 -5.86
C LEU A 649 -23.57 21.20 -6.26
N THR A 650 -23.49 21.55 -7.55
CA THR A 650 -22.45 22.45 -8.08
C THR A 650 -23.03 23.83 -8.37
N PHE A 651 -22.22 24.87 -8.13
CA PHE A 651 -22.55 26.28 -8.40
C PHE A 651 -21.28 27.12 -8.51
N SER A 652 -21.40 28.38 -8.95
CA SER A 652 -20.26 29.30 -9.13
C SER A 652 -20.48 30.67 -8.49
N PHE A 653 -19.48 31.16 -7.78
CA PHE A 653 -19.39 32.53 -7.25
C PHE A 653 -18.93 33.53 -8.33
N GLY A 654 -19.52 34.73 -8.32
CA GLY A 654 -19.22 35.77 -9.34
C GLY A 654 -18.16 36.79 -8.95
N ASN A 655 -17.85 36.98 -7.66
CA ASN A 655 -17.15 38.16 -7.14
C ASN A 655 -16.04 37.81 -6.13
N GLY A 656 -15.27 36.76 -6.43
CA GLY A 656 -14.09 36.39 -5.66
C GLY A 656 -14.37 35.84 -4.27
N GLN A 657 -15.59 35.39 -3.98
CA GLN A 657 -15.94 34.79 -2.70
C GLN A 657 -15.18 33.47 -2.46
N GLN A 658 -14.78 33.20 -1.22
CA GLN A 658 -14.04 32.00 -0.81
C GLN A 658 -14.68 31.38 0.44
N VAL A 659 -14.98 30.08 0.42
CA VAL A 659 -15.53 29.36 1.58
C VAL A 659 -14.43 29.04 2.60
N THR A 660 -14.68 29.35 3.87
CA THR A 660 -13.77 29.12 5.01
C THR A 660 -14.23 27.98 5.92
N GLY A 661 -15.48 27.51 5.78
CA GLY A 661 -16.01 26.33 6.47
C GLY A 661 -17.46 26.02 6.10
N SER A 662 -17.89 24.77 6.27
CA SER A 662 -19.26 24.31 5.94
C SER A 662 -19.85 23.36 6.99
N TRP A 663 -21.17 23.27 7.03
CA TRP A 663 -21.92 22.33 7.86
C TRP A 663 -23.05 21.65 7.06
N ASN A 664 -23.37 20.41 7.42
CA ASN A 664 -24.30 19.52 6.71
C ASN A 664 -23.95 19.27 5.23
N THR A 665 -22.71 19.53 4.82
CA THR A 665 -22.16 19.19 3.51
C THR A 665 -20.64 19.01 3.60
N THR A 666 -20.08 18.17 2.75
CA THR A 666 -18.66 18.21 2.38
C THR A 666 -18.54 19.13 1.16
N LEU A 667 -18.08 20.37 1.39
CA LEU A 667 -17.97 21.40 0.35
C LEU A 667 -16.51 21.57 -0.07
N THR A 668 -16.26 21.53 -1.39
CA THR A 668 -14.97 21.88 -2.00
C THR A 668 -15.14 23.05 -2.96
N GLN A 669 -14.12 23.90 -3.07
CA GLN A 669 -14.09 25.04 -3.97
C GLN A 669 -12.79 25.05 -4.79
N ASN A 670 -12.89 25.36 -6.08
CA ASN A 670 -11.77 25.54 -6.99
C ASN A 670 -11.99 26.81 -7.82
N GLY A 671 -11.26 27.88 -7.50
CA GLY A 671 -11.50 29.21 -8.07
C GLY A 671 -12.92 29.69 -7.76
N PRO A 672 -13.75 30.07 -8.76
CA PRO A 672 -15.14 30.45 -8.54
C PRO A 672 -16.08 29.25 -8.34
N ALA A 673 -15.70 28.05 -8.77
CA ALA A 673 -16.59 26.88 -8.81
C ALA A 673 -16.62 26.13 -7.47
N VAL A 674 -17.81 25.78 -7.02
CA VAL A 674 -18.08 25.07 -5.75
C VAL A 674 -18.80 23.76 -6.04
N THR A 675 -18.43 22.71 -5.30
CA THR A 675 -19.14 21.44 -5.24
C THR A 675 -19.44 21.10 -3.78
N ALA A 676 -20.72 21.14 -3.42
CA ALA A 676 -21.23 20.70 -2.12
C ALA A 676 -21.81 19.30 -2.25
N THR A 677 -21.24 18.31 -1.56
CA THR A 677 -21.79 16.95 -1.52
C THR A 677 -22.50 16.67 -0.20
N ASN A 678 -23.43 15.71 -0.23
CA ASN A 678 -24.15 15.26 0.96
C ASN A 678 -23.20 14.71 2.04
N VAL A 679 -23.60 14.85 3.31
CA VAL A 679 -23.08 14.03 4.40
C VAL A 679 -24.00 12.81 4.61
N SER A 680 -23.67 11.92 5.55
CA SER A 680 -24.41 10.67 5.76
C SER A 680 -25.90 10.88 6.10
N HIS A 681 -26.22 11.86 6.96
CA HIS A 681 -27.58 12.06 7.47
C HIS A 681 -28.55 12.70 6.47
N ASN A 682 -28.05 13.41 5.45
CA ASN A 682 -28.87 14.08 4.43
C ASN A 682 -28.63 13.51 3.01
N ALA A 683 -28.10 12.28 2.93
CA ALA A 683 -27.72 11.61 1.70
C ALA A 683 -28.86 11.39 0.69
N THR A 684 -30.11 11.34 1.14
CA THR A 684 -31.27 11.07 0.26
C THR A 684 -32.27 12.21 0.31
N ILE A 685 -32.54 12.83 -0.84
CA ILE A 685 -33.62 13.79 -1.03
C ILE A 685 -34.82 13.06 -1.65
N ALA A 686 -35.83 12.75 -0.83
CA ALA A 686 -37.07 12.12 -1.31
C ALA A 686 -37.74 12.97 -2.41
N ALA A 687 -38.62 12.36 -3.23
CA ALA A 687 -39.43 13.10 -4.20
C ALA A 687 -40.29 14.15 -3.48
N GLY A 688 -40.22 15.42 -3.89
CA GLY A 688 -40.82 16.56 -3.19
C GLY A 688 -40.13 16.97 -1.88
N GLY A 689 -39.08 16.26 -1.45
CA GLY A 689 -38.33 16.52 -0.22
C GLY A 689 -37.19 17.53 -0.40
N THR A 690 -36.52 17.86 0.71
CA THR A 690 -35.43 18.84 0.75
C THR A 690 -34.19 18.33 1.48
N ALA A 691 -33.02 18.81 1.07
CA ALA A 691 -31.80 18.80 1.87
C ALA A 691 -31.26 20.23 2.01
N SER A 692 -30.80 20.58 3.21
CA SER A 692 -30.28 21.90 3.54
C SER A 692 -28.87 21.81 4.09
N PHE A 693 -28.03 22.77 3.70
CA PHE A 693 -26.66 22.94 4.21
C PHE A 693 -26.31 24.41 4.26
N GLY A 694 -25.22 24.74 4.96
CA GLY A 694 -24.73 26.12 5.01
C GLY A 694 -23.22 26.18 5.09
N PHE A 695 -22.69 27.37 4.83
CA PHE A 695 -21.26 27.64 4.84
C PHE A 695 -20.95 29.07 5.27
N GLN A 696 -19.74 29.28 5.75
CA GLN A 696 -19.16 30.61 5.99
C GLN A 696 -18.08 30.87 4.94
N GLY A 697 -17.94 32.13 4.51
CA GLY A 697 -16.89 32.53 3.58
C GLY A 697 -16.51 34.00 3.71
N THR A 698 -15.58 34.42 2.87
CA THR A 698 -15.12 35.80 2.71
C THR A 698 -15.36 36.33 1.31
N HIS A 699 -15.39 37.65 1.13
CA HIS A 699 -15.53 38.32 -0.16
C HIS A 699 -14.65 39.59 -0.22
N THR A 700 -14.11 39.89 -1.40
CA THR A 700 -13.21 41.04 -1.64
C THR A 700 -13.91 42.25 -2.26
N GLY A 701 -15.22 42.15 -2.52
CA GLY A 701 -16.06 43.21 -3.10
C GLY A 701 -17.52 43.01 -2.72
N THR A 702 -18.43 43.09 -3.68
CA THR A 702 -19.86 42.79 -3.49
C THR A 702 -20.12 41.28 -3.38
N ASN A 703 -20.91 40.84 -2.41
CA ASN A 703 -21.31 39.44 -2.27
C ASN A 703 -22.58 39.15 -3.10
N GLN A 704 -22.43 38.89 -4.40
CA GLN A 704 -23.55 38.52 -5.27
C GLN A 704 -23.96 37.05 -5.09
N PRO A 705 -25.26 36.70 -5.21
CA PRO A 705 -25.73 35.32 -5.17
C PRO A 705 -25.02 34.42 -6.21
N PRO A 706 -24.71 33.15 -5.88
CA PRO A 706 -24.10 32.22 -6.83
C PRO A 706 -25.04 31.84 -7.98
N THR A 707 -24.46 31.43 -9.10
CA THR A 707 -25.18 31.03 -10.32
C THR A 707 -24.78 29.62 -10.78
N GLY A 708 -25.47 29.07 -11.79
CA GLY A 708 -25.10 27.78 -12.42
C GLY A 708 -25.45 26.54 -11.60
N TRP A 709 -26.41 26.64 -10.67
CA TRP A 709 -26.86 25.57 -9.77
C TRP A 709 -27.26 24.29 -10.53
N GLN A 710 -26.58 23.17 -10.25
CA GLN A 710 -26.87 21.85 -10.82
C GLN A 710 -26.80 20.77 -9.74
N LEU A 711 -27.79 19.87 -9.69
CA LEU A 711 -27.83 18.70 -8.83
C LEU A 711 -27.47 17.46 -9.65
N ASN A 712 -26.38 16.77 -9.31
CA ASN A 712 -25.86 15.60 -10.04
C ASN A 712 -25.74 15.86 -11.57
N GLY A 713 -25.34 17.07 -11.97
CA GLY A 713 -25.22 17.49 -13.37
C GLY A 713 -26.54 17.90 -14.05
N THR A 714 -27.68 17.83 -13.36
CA THR A 714 -28.97 18.35 -13.85
C THR A 714 -29.15 19.79 -13.35
N ALA A 715 -29.36 20.75 -14.26
CA ALA A 715 -29.61 22.15 -13.89
C ALA A 715 -30.84 22.29 -12.98
N CYS A 716 -30.73 23.15 -11.97
CA CYS A 716 -31.82 23.48 -11.05
C CYS A 716 -32.44 24.84 -11.37
N THR A 717 -33.71 24.98 -11.00
CA THR A 717 -34.36 26.29 -10.87
C THR A 717 -33.95 26.99 -9.56
N THR A 718 -34.20 28.30 -9.45
CA THR A 718 -33.97 29.10 -8.24
C THR A 718 -35.22 29.91 -7.91
#